data_AF-A0A2R6RZD8-F1
#
_entry.id   AF-A0A2R6RZD8-F1
#
_cell.length_a   1.000
_cell.length_b   1.000
_cell.length_c   1.000
_cell.angle_alpha   90.00
_cell.angle_beta   90.00
_cell.angle_gamma   90.00
#
_symmetry.space_group_name_H-M   'P 1'
#
loop_
_entity.id
_entity.type
_entity.pdbx_description
1 polymer ?
#
loop_
_entity_poly.entity_id
_entity_poly.type
_entity_poly.pdbx_seq_one_letter_code
_entity_poly.pdbx_strand_id
1 'polypeptide(L)'
;MATKMQNAVVELLYNDLSHPPSSYIGPKYAYREADGSNNNLNDPSMGKAGSTYARSVQQNNPLPRNDMPDAGLVFDTLLKREKFEKHPAGLSSMMFSFAALVIHTVFRTSHENVNVNETSSYIDLAPLYGHDQATQNQVRMRNGRGYLHPDTFAEDRLLLLPPAVCVLLVLFNRNHNFIAKKLLDVNERGTFVDPDTIPTSDPERSSKILKQEEDIFQTARLINCAWFGSAVFSDYFSAILGLVRQGSNWSLNPFGEIRKEDHSLFERGRGNVCSVEFNCLYRWHATTSEHDEKWVTQMIDTLSGGKNPDDITFADMKVMYQKMKEGEKDLTHWTFGNLQRQEDGTFKDEDLAQILFDATEHPAAAFKARGTPNVMRMHEMMGIEQNRQWAYASFLEWNSNKDVAAAAEKLYGDINHLELYSGLQAEEAKPVVEGAGLCPSYTISRAILSDAIALTRGDRFFTSDYTPFNMTTWGFADCQRDPSAPGYGSTLGRLFLRALPNHYTPDSTYTWFPLMTPGAMQPILKNLNAIELYNFSRPGTKNPSPEIKAYRDVAQVLSKGSDFRVSYTSRAAHVITGKGFFIASDDPVRGQREQQAMLDALTGAAGSLDKITESFYQKTRELMITESWACVGQTVKNVDIVRDVLKYVPLYWACEVAGIRLSKDPDDGDYTPQALYDILTEIYFFLFLDFEHWQFIPLSQKVRGHIDQLLQRIGNSYSRGSRLSIAGVFSSFARLINGGGRNGHDELVSRFSALGYDNDTLANSILAILIGSTVDMSQALVHVVNSYLDSNSLVKSAISKGKLSAQDQATMQGLVLEALRLDPAFRGVYREAISADKIGQQSLKQNETIFVDIAKANMDPEAFPEPTSVLPNRTPKDRYLIGDGVSQ
;
A
#
# COMPACT_ATOMS: atom_id res chain seq x y z
N MET A 1 -8.04 20.50 -53.70
CA MET A 1 -7.06 20.43 -52.59
C MET A 1 -7.61 21.05 -51.33
N ALA A 2 -7.87 22.37 -51.30
CA ALA A 2 -8.36 23.12 -50.12
C ALA A 2 -9.44 22.40 -49.29
N THR A 3 -10.54 21.92 -49.89
CA THR A 3 -11.62 21.23 -49.17
C THR A 3 -11.16 19.96 -48.44
N LYS A 4 -10.20 19.19 -48.98
CA LYS A 4 -9.63 18.04 -48.26
C LYS A 4 -8.82 18.47 -47.04
N MET A 5 -8.08 19.57 -47.15
CA MET A 5 -7.31 20.14 -46.04
C MET A 5 -8.23 20.73 -44.96
N GLN A 6 -9.30 21.42 -45.36
CA GLN A 6 -10.33 21.93 -44.45
C GLN A 6 -11.01 20.77 -43.70
N ASN A 7 -11.45 19.73 -44.41
CA ASN A 7 -12.09 18.57 -43.79
C ASN A 7 -11.13 17.87 -42.80
N ALA A 8 -9.88 17.63 -43.19
CA ALA A 8 -8.88 17.00 -42.31
C ALA A 8 -8.57 17.84 -41.06
N VAL A 9 -8.53 19.17 -41.16
CA VAL A 9 -8.36 20.07 -40.00
C VAL A 9 -9.59 20.04 -39.09
N VAL A 10 -10.81 20.02 -39.65
CA VAL A 10 -12.04 19.90 -38.85
C VAL A 10 -12.14 18.54 -38.18
N GLU A 11 -11.80 17.45 -38.87
CA GLU A 11 -11.80 16.08 -38.35
C GLU A 11 -10.77 15.90 -37.22
N LEU A 12 -9.55 16.41 -37.40
CA LEU A 12 -8.51 16.38 -36.36
C LEU A 12 -8.93 17.18 -35.11
N LEU A 13 -9.38 18.43 -35.28
CA LEU A 13 -9.79 19.29 -34.16
C LEU A 13 -11.09 18.80 -33.47
N TYR A 14 -11.92 18.01 -34.16
CA TYR A 14 -13.07 17.34 -33.56
C TYR A 14 -12.63 16.11 -32.75
N ASN A 15 -11.69 15.32 -33.28
CA ASN A 15 -11.14 14.13 -32.63
C ASN A 15 -10.20 14.44 -31.43
N ASP A 16 -9.78 15.70 -31.27
CA ASP A 16 -9.07 16.15 -30.06
C ASP A 16 -9.99 16.13 -28.81
N LEU A 17 -11.32 16.16 -28.96
CA LEU A 17 -12.30 16.14 -27.86
C LEU A 17 -13.17 14.87 -27.84
N SER A 18 -13.59 14.44 -26.65
CA SER A 18 -14.50 13.30 -26.48
C SER A 18 -15.94 13.70 -26.82
N HIS A 19 -16.52 13.05 -27.83
CA HIS A 19 -17.92 13.21 -28.21
C HIS A 19 -18.65 11.85 -28.14
N PRO A 20 -19.66 11.67 -27.27
CA PRO A 20 -20.07 12.56 -26.17
C PRO A 20 -18.99 12.69 -25.06
N PRO A 21 -19.13 13.65 -24.13
CA PRO A 21 -18.18 13.85 -23.03
C PRO A 21 -17.94 12.58 -22.19
N SER A 22 -16.70 12.38 -21.75
CA SER A 22 -16.30 11.18 -21.01
C SER A 22 -16.61 11.21 -19.50
N SER A 23 -16.87 12.39 -18.93
CA SER A 23 -17.38 12.59 -17.55
C SER A 23 -18.18 13.90 -17.45
N TYR A 24 -18.90 14.08 -16.34
CA TYR A 24 -19.62 15.29 -15.94
C TYR A 24 -19.27 15.70 -14.50
N ILE A 25 -19.18 17.01 -14.25
CA ILE A 25 -18.87 17.53 -12.91
C ILE A 25 -20.11 17.50 -12.01
N GLY A 26 -19.95 17.02 -10.78
CA GLY A 26 -20.92 17.17 -9.68
C GLY A 26 -21.16 15.87 -8.89
N PRO A 27 -21.72 15.94 -7.67
CA PRO A 27 -21.82 14.78 -6.77
C PRO A 27 -22.53 13.55 -7.37
N LYS A 28 -23.52 13.76 -8.25
CA LYS A 28 -24.22 12.67 -8.96
C LYS A 28 -23.29 11.79 -9.81
N TYR A 29 -22.21 12.35 -10.35
CA TYR A 29 -21.34 11.66 -11.31
C TYR A 29 -19.95 11.34 -10.75
N ALA A 30 -19.55 11.97 -9.64
CA ALA A 30 -18.26 11.75 -8.98
C ALA A 30 -18.12 10.35 -8.37
N TYR A 31 -19.23 9.73 -7.93
CA TYR A 31 -19.24 8.48 -7.16
C TYR A 31 -19.94 7.34 -7.90
N ARG A 32 -19.59 6.10 -7.53
CA ARG A 32 -20.32 4.89 -7.94
C ARG A 32 -21.69 4.85 -7.25
N GLU A 33 -22.77 4.68 -7.99
CA GLU A 33 -24.09 4.39 -7.41
C GLU A 33 -24.07 3.07 -6.61
N ALA A 34 -25.04 2.85 -5.73
CA ALA A 34 -25.12 1.61 -4.95
C ALA A 34 -25.46 0.38 -5.81
N ASP A 35 -26.17 0.57 -6.92
CA ASP A 35 -26.63 -0.47 -7.85
C ASP A 35 -25.82 -0.53 -9.16
N GLY A 36 -24.71 0.22 -9.25
CA GLY A 36 -23.85 0.31 -10.43
C GLY A 36 -24.41 1.12 -11.61
N SER A 37 -25.59 1.73 -11.48
CA SER A 37 -26.14 2.63 -12.52
C SER A 37 -25.30 3.90 -12.72
N ASN A 38 -25.58 4.64 -13.80
CA ASN A 38 -24.84 5.83 -14.24
C ASN A 38 -23.32 5.62 -14.49
N ASN A 39 -22.82 4.38 -14.54
CA ASN A 39 -21.41 4.12 -14.90
C ASN A 39 -21.15 4.53 -16.36
N ASN A 40 -21.87 3.92 -17.32
CA ASN A 40 -22.03 4.49 -18.65
C ASN A 40 -22.99 5.69 -18.56
N LEU A 41 -22.56 6.85 -19.06
CA LEU A 41 -23.33 8.10 -19.01
C LEU A 41 -24.37 8.23 -20.14
N ASN A 42 -24.24 7.43 -21.20
CA ASN A 42 -25.15 7.44 -22.36
C ASN A 42 -26.27 6.40 -22.21
N ASP A 43 -25.97 5.29 -21.53
CA ASP A 43 -26.94 4.32 -21.04
C ASP A 43 -26.73 4.11 -19.53
N PRO A 44 -27.42 4.89 -18.67
CA PRO A 44 -27.33 4.76 -17.22
C PRO A 44 -27.82 3.42 -16.66
N SER A 45 -28.47 2.56 -17.47
CA SER A 45 -28.93 1.23 -17.06
C SER A 45 -27.92 0.11 -17.36
N MET A 46 -26.91 0.39 -18.19
CA MET A 46 -25.91 -0.59 -18.60
C MET A 46 -25.11 -1.12 -17.41
N GLY A 47 -25.13 -2.44 -17.23
CA GLY A 47 -24.41 -3.13 -16.16
C GLY A 47 -25.00 -2.96 -14.76
N LYS A 48 -26.19 -2.35 -14.64
CA LYS A 48 -26.89 -2.15 -13.36
C LYS A 48 -27.30 -3.49 -12.73
N ALA A 49 -27.25 -3.56 -11.40
CA ALA A 49 -27.89 -4.61 -10.60
C ALA A 49 -29.39 -4.77 -10.93
N GLY A 50 -29.85 -6.01 -11.01
CA GLY A 50 -31.22 -6.37 -11.40
C GLY A 50 -31.46 -6.45 -12.93
N SER A 51 -30.43 -6.24 -13.75
CA SER A 51 -30.52 -6.34 -15.21
C SER A 51 -30.33 -7.76 -15.74
N THR A 52 -30.82 -8.02 -16.96
CA THR A 52 -30.60 -9.28 -17.68
C THR A 52 -29.12 -9.47 -18.04
N TYR A 53 -28.60 -10.71 -17.97
CA TYR A 53 -27.29 -11.05 -18.53
C TYR A 53 -27.22 -10.76 -20.04
N ALA A 54 -26.05 -10.33 -20.50
CA ALA A 54 -25.72 -10.28 -21.92
C ALA A 54 -25.49 -11.69 -22.49
N ARG A 55 -25.29 -11.77 -23.81
CA ARG A 55 -24.85 -13.00 -24.49
C ARG A 55 -23.74 -12.67 -25.48
N SER A 56 -22.63 -13.39 -25.40
CA SER A 56 -21.41 -13.18 -26.19
C SER A 56 -21.33 -14.08 -27.43
N VAL A 57 -22.03 -15.22 -27.46
CA VAL A 57 -22.16 -16.10 -28.64
C VAL A 57 -23.63 -16.32 -29.03
N GLN A 58 -23.90 -16.78 -30.25
CA GLN A 58 -25.27 -17.04 -30.72
C GLN A 58 -25.72 -18.48 -30.35
N GLN A 59 -26.68 -19.06 -31.06
CA GLN A 59 -26.86 -20.51 -31.06
C GLN A 59 -27.17 -20.95 -32.50
N ASN A 60 -26.25 -21.71 -33.09
CA ASN A 60 -26.34 -22.11 -34.50
C ASN A 60 -26.77 -23.58 -34.66
N ASN A 61 -26.64 -24.39 -33.61
CA ASN A 61 -26.93 -25.83 -33.62
C ASN A 61 -28.22 -26.12 -32.83
N PRO A 62 -29.23 -26.75 -33.45
CA PRO A 62 -30.48 -27.11 -32.77
C PRO A 62 -30.37 -28.48 -32.08
N LEU A 63 -30.05 -28.48 -30.78
CA LEU A 63 -30.15 -29.67 -29.92
C LEU A 63 -31.41 -29.56 -29.03
N PRO A 64 -32.44 -30.40 -29.21
CA PRO A 64 -33.62 -30.38 -28.36
C PRO A 64 -33.36 -31.12 -27.03
N ARG A 65 -34.03 -30.71 -25.95
CA ARG A 65 -33.74 -31.18 -24.58
C ARG A 65 -33.95 -32.69 -24.36
N ASN A 66 -34.76 -33.35 -25.18
CA ASN A 66 -34.94 -34.80 -25.15
C ASN A 66 -33.74 -35.60 -25.68
N ASP A 67 -32.83 -34.96 -26.43
CA ASP A 67 -31.63 -35.58 -26.99
C ASP A 67 -30.37 -35.20 -26.20
N MET A 68 -30.52 -34.48 -25.08
CA MET A 68 -29.45 -34.18 -24.13
C MET A 68 -29.30 -35.33 -23.11
N PRO A 69 -28.07 -35.76 -22.74
CA PRO A 69 -27.84 -36.77 -21.71
C PRO A 69 -28.27 -36.29 -20.31
N ASP A 70 -28.43 -37.18 -19.34
CA ASP A 70 -28.69 -36.74 -17.95
C ASP A 70 -27.52 -35.93 -17.37
N ALA A 71 -27.83 -34.86 -16.62
CA ALA A 71 -26.81 -33.96 -16.06
C ALA A 71 -25.96 -34.63 -14.95
N GLY A 72 -26.54 -35.57 -14.20
CA GLY A 72 -25.80 -36.38 -13.23
C GLY A 72 -24.85 -37.34 -13.93
N LEU A 73 -25.32 -38.03 -14.98
CA LEU A 73 -24.50 -38.90 -15.82
C LEU A 73 -23.33 -38.14 -16.48
N VAL A 74 -23.56 -36.92 -16.97
CA VAL A 74 -22.49 -36.03 -17.49
C VAL A 74 -21.46 -35.73 -16.41
N PHE A 75 -21.89 -35.37 -15.19
CA PHE A 75 -20.97 -35.15 -14.08
C PHE A 75 -20.15 -36.41 -13.74
N ASP A 76 -20.83 -37.54 -13.52
CA ASP A 76 -20.22 -38.80 -13.07
C ASP A 76 -19.23 -39.41 -14.10
N THR A 77 -19.29 -39.00 -15.37
CA THR A 77 -18.45 -39.53 -16.46
C THR A 77 -17.37 -38.58 -16.97
N LEU A 78 -17.61 -37.26 -16.94
CA LEU A 78 -16.70 -36.24 -17.49
C LEU A 78 -16.08 -35.33 -16.43
N LEU A 79 -16.74 -35.09 -15.29
CA LEU A 79 -16.36 -34.04 -14.33
C LEU A 79 -15.87 -34.56 -12.97
N LYS A 80 -16.45 -35.66 -12.46
CA LYS A 80 -16.18 -36.25 -11.14
C LYS A 80 -14.71 -36.58 -10.92
N ARG A 81 -14.13 -36.06 -9.82
CA ARG A 81 -12.72 -36.20 -9.42
C ARG A 81 -12.32 -37.66 -9.23
N GLU A 82 -11.44 -38.17 -10.10
CA GLU A 82 -10.84 -39.51 -9.95
C GLU A 82 -9.84 -39.55 -8.77
N LYS A 83 -9.06 -38.48 -8.59
CA LYS A 83 -8.09 -38.27 -7.51
C LYS A 83 -7.68 -36.80 -7.46
N PHE A 84 -7.13 -36.34 -6.35
CA PHE A 84 -6.54 -35.01 -6.24
C PHE A 84 -5.18 -34.94 -6.99
N GLU A 85 -5.01 -33.91 -7.82
CA GLU A 85 -3.73 -33.57 -8.48
C GLU A 85 -3.42 -32.10 -8.22
N LYS A 86 -2.26 -31.80 -7.63
CA LYS A 86 -1.84 -30.43 -7.29
C LYS A 86 -1.72 -29.57 -8.54
N HIS A 87 -2.10 -28.30 -8.43
CA HIS A 87 -2.03 -27.34 -9.52
C HIS A 87 -0.60 -27.24 -10.08
N PRO A 88 -0.36 -27.49 -11.38
CA PRO A 88 0.98 -27.74 -11.90
C PRO A 88 1.89 -26.49 -11.84
N ALA A 89 1.30 -25.30 -11.80
CA ALA A 89 2.04 -24.04 -11.60
C ALA A 89 2.45 -23.76 -10.14
N GLY A 90 1.95 -24.51 -9.16
CA GLY A 90 2.21 -24.29 -7.74
C GLY A 90 1.28 -23.30 -7.02
N LEU A 91 0.14 -22.95 -7.63
CA LEU A 91 -0.88 -22.06 -7.06
C LEU A 91 -1.48 -22.63 -5.76
N SER A 92 -1.76 -21.75 -4.80
CA SER A 92 -2.38 -22.05 -3.51
C SER A 92 -3.92 -21.97 -3.59
N SER A 93 -4.66 -22.44 -2.57
CA SER A 93 -6.13 -22.25 -2.55
C SER A 93 -6.55 -20.79 -2.32
N MET A 94 -5.64 -19.95 -1.81
CA MET A 94 -5.80 -18.50 -1.77
C MET A 94 -6.07 -17.89 -3.16
N MET A 95 -5.42 -18.41 -4.20
CA MET A 95 -5.67 -18.00 -5.59
C MET A 95 -7.15 -18.12 -5.97
N PHE A 96 -7.77 -19.23 -5.60
CA PHE A 96 -9.16 -19.53 -5.93
C PHE A 96 -10.14 -18.92 -4.92
N SER A 97 -9.68 -18.64 -3.70
CA SER A 97 -10.41 -17.81 -2.73
C SER A 97 -10.53 -16.37 -3.21
N PHE A 98 -9.44 -15.78 -3.74
CA PHE A 98 -9.48 -14.46 -4.35
C PHE A 98 -10.26 -14.47 -5.68
N ALA A 99 -10.16 -15.54 -6.48
CA ALA A 99 -11.01 -15.73 -7.66
C ALA A 99 -12.50 -15.66 -7.30
N ALA A 100 -12.95 -16.37 -6.26
CA ALA A 100 -14.33 -16.35 -5.81
C ALA A 100 -14.83 -14.94 -5.45
N LEU A 101 -13.99 -14.12 -4.80
CA LEU A 101 -14.30 -12.71 -4.51
C LEU A 101 -14.44 -11.86 -5.79
N VAL A 102 -13.55 -12.01 -6.77
CA VAL A 102 -13.65 -11.34 -8.09
C VAL A 102 -14.93 -11.74 -8.81
N ILE A 103 -15.26 -13.03 -8.82
CA ILE A 103 -16.43 -13.60 -9.50
C ILE A 103 -17.74 -13.14 -8.85
N HIS A 104 -17.85 -13.22 -7.52
CA HIS A 104 -19.04 -12.77 -6.79
C HIS A 104 -19.26 -11.26 -6.85
N THR A 105 -18.22 -10.48 -7.19
CA THR A 105 -18.38 -9.03 -7.44
C THR A 105 -19.21 -8.76 -8.68
N VAL A 106 -18.97 -9.49 -9.78
CA VAL A 106 -19.58 -9.23 -11.09
C VAL A 106 -20.84 -10.04 -11.39
N PHE A 107 -21.11 -11.14 -10.66
CA PHE A 107 -22.40 -11.82 -10.81
C PHE A 107 -23.03 -12.48 -9.56
N ARG A 108 -24.37 -12.45 -9.59
CA ARG A 108 -25.31 -13.07 -8.65
C ARG A 108 -26.56 -13.47 -9.44
N THR A 109 -26.65 -14.72 -9.88
CA THR A 109 -27.81 -15.19 -10.65
C THR A 109 -29.06 -15.25 -9.77
N SER A 110 -30.17 -14.66 -10.23
CA SER A 110 -31.42 -14.73 -9.47
C SER A 110 -32.02 -16.14 -9.46
N HIS A 111 -32.51 -16.55 -8.30
CA HIS A 111 -33.19 -17.84 -8.10
C HIS A 111 -34.66 -17.82 -8.57
N GLU A 112 -35.23 -16.63 -8.81
CA GLU A 112 -36.58 -16.46 -9.37
C GLU A 112 -36.56 -16.35 -10.90
N ASN A 113 -35.52 -15.71 -11.46
CA ASN A 113 -35.32 -15.61 -12.91
C ASN A 113 -33.81 -15.73 -13.25
N VAL A 114 -33.39 -16.91 -13.70
CA VAL A 114 -31.98 -17.21 -14.00
C VAL A 114 -31.34 -16.36 -15.11
N ASN A 115 -32.13 -15.57 -15.83
CA ASN A 115 -31.64 -14.61 -16.82
C ASN A 115 -31.19 -13.27 -16.20
N VAL A 116 -31.47 -13.02 -14.92
CA VAL A 116 -31.18 -11.77 -14.20
C VAL A 116 -29.91 -11.88 -13.36
N ASN A 117 -29.07 -10.85 -13.44
CA ASN A 117 -27.96 -10.61 -12.54
C ASN A 117 -28.42 -9.65 -11.42
N GLU A 118 -28.49 -10.14 -10.18
CA GLU A 118 -28.92 -9.35 -9.00
C GLU A 118 -27.85 -8.34 -8.56
N THR A 119 -26.58 -8.50 -8.97
CA THR A 119 -25.48 -7.55 -8.69
C THR A 119 -25.06 -6.77 -9.94
N SER A 120 -24.25 -5.73 -9.76
CA SER A 120 -23.70 -4.95 -10.87
C SER A 120 -22.73 -5.77 -11.73
N SER A 121 -22.50 -5.33 -12.96
CA SER A 121 -21.54 -5.94 -13.90
C SER A 121 -20.16 -5.28 -13.87
N TYR A 122 -19.77 -4.69 -12.73
CA TYR A 122 -18.55 -3.89 -12.58
C TYR A 122 -17.65 -4.44 -11.46
N ILE A 123 -16.36 -4.07 -11.48
CA ILE A 123 -15.41 -4.41 -10.41
C ILE A 123 -15.51 -3.33 -9.31
N ASP A 124 -16.61 -3.36 -8.55
CA ASP A 124 -17.02 -2.27 -7.64
C ASP A 124 -17.10 -2.67 -6.15
N LEU A 125 -16.59 -3.86 -5.79
CA LEU A 125 -16.69 -4.46 -4.46
C LEU A 125 -18.13 -4.56 -3.92
N ALA A 126 -19.15 -4.77 -4.76
CA ALA A 126 -20.51 -5.12 -4.33
C ALA A 126 -20.60 -6.18 -3.20
N PRO A 127 -19.71 -7.19 -3.07
CA PRO A 127 -19.77 -8.13 -1.96
C PRO A 127 -19.46 -7.53 -0.58
N LEU A 128 -18.70 -6.42 -0.55
CA LEU A 128 -18.47 -5.60 0.63
C LEU A 128 -19.59 -4.55 0.83
N TYR A 129 -19.96 -3.85 -0.25
CA TYR A 129 -20.78 -2.63 -0.18
C TYR A 129 -22.29 -2.83 -0.43
N GLY A 130 -22.72 -4.02 -0.81
CA GLY A 130 -24.06 -4.28 -1.33
C GLY A 130 -24.21 -3.90 -2.80
N HIS A 131 -25.29 -4.39 -3.41
CA HIS A 131 -25.69 -4.12 -4.80
C HIS A 131 -26.95 -3.24 -4.91
N ASP A 132 -27.38 -2.65 -3.79
CA ASP A 132 -28.50 -1.72 -3.70
C ASP A 132 -28.31 -0.77 -2.51
N GLN A 133 -29.06 0.33 -2.47
CA GLN A 133 -28.89 1.37 -1.46
C GLN A 133 -29.33 0.96 -0.04
N ALA A 134 -30.29 0.05 0.11
CA ALA A 134 -30.74 -0.42 1.41
C ALA A 134 -29.73 -1.37 2.04
N THR A 135 -29.15 -2.30 1.26
CA THR A 135 -28.04 -3.15 1.72
C THR A 135 -26.78 -2.31 2.01
N GLN A 136 -26.46 -1.34 1.15
CA GLN A 136 -25.36 -0.40 1.40
C GLN A 136 -25.54 0.43 2.69
N ASN A 137 -26.79 0.76 3.05
CA ASN A 137 -27.08 1.47 4.30
C ASN A 137 -26.88 0.59 5.54
N GLN A 138 -27.05 -0.73 5.46
CA GLN A 138 -26.87 -1.65 6.59
C GLN A 138 -25.40 -1.82 6.98
N VAL A 139 -24.49 -1.81 6.00
CA VAL A 139 -23.05 -1.97 6.26
C VAL A 139 -22.36 -0.69 6.78
N ARG A 140 -23.05 0.47 6.83
CA ARG A 140 -22.48 1.80 7.18
C ARG A 140 -22.85 2.26 8.59
N MET A 141 -21.87 2.68 9.39
CA MET A 141 -22.09 3.19 10.76
C MET A 141 -22.79 4.56 10.82
N ARG A 142 -22.84 5.31 9.72
CA ARG A 142 -23.44 6.65 9.59
C ARG A 142 -23.07 7.68 10.66
N ASN A 143 -21.84 7.59 11.18
CA ASN A 143 -21.32 8.33 12.34
C ASN A 143 -20.55 9.63 12.01
N GLY A 144 -20.65 10.16 10.78
CA GLY A 144 -19.89 11.33 10.33
C GLY A 144 -18.48 11.05 9.82
N ARG A 145 -17.98 9.81 9.94
CA ARG A 145 -16.59 9.43 9.63
C ARG A 145 -16.46 8.49 8.41
N GLY A 146 -17.57 8.18 7.73
CA GLY A 146 -17.61 7.35 6.52
C GLY A 146 -17.35 5.85 6.72
N TYR A 147 -17.38 5.37 7.98
CA TYR A 147 -16.99 3.99 8.32
C TYR A 147 -18.06 2.96 7.98
N LEU A 148 -17.60 1.78 7.55
CA LEU A 148 -18.32 0.53 7.62
C LEU A 148 -18.34 -0.02 9.05
N HIS A 149 -19.34 -0.82 9.40
CA HIS A 149 -19.30 -1.62 10.62
C HIS A 149 -18.07 -2.56 10.61
N PRO A 150 -17.40 -2.80 11.75
CA PRO A 150 -16.19 -3.62 11.79
C PRO A 150 -16.39 -5.01 11.21
N ASP A 151 -15.45 -5.45 10.38
CA ASP A 151 -15.37 -6.81 9.81
C ASP A 151 -16.71 -7.31 9.24
N THR A 152 -17.43 -6.41 8.57
CA THR A 152 -18.81 -6.60 8.08
C THR A 152 -18.85 -6.47 6.55
N PHE A 153 -19.67 -7.29 5.89
CA PHE A 153 -19.85 -7.31 4.43
C PHE A 153 -21.29 -7.70 4.05
N ALA A 154 -21.65 -7.58 2.77
CA ALA A 154 -23.03 -7.63 2.29
C ALA A 154 -23.44 -8.95 1.61
N GLU A 155 -22.49 -9.76 1.16
CA GLU A 155 -22.76 -10.94 0.32
C GLU A 155 -22.89 -12.25 1.14
N ASP A 156 -24.14 -12.67 1.32
CA ASP A 156 -24.56 -13.87 2.05
C ASP A 156 -24.02 -15.20 1.49
N ARG A 157 -23.87 -15.34 0.16
CA ARG A 157 -23.41 -16.60 -0.46
C ARG A 157 -21.98 -16.96 -0.07
N LEU A 158 -21.15 -15.99 0.30
CA LEU A 158 -19.74 -16.24 0.64
C LEU A 158 -19.57 -16.95 1.99
N LEU A 159 -20.59 -16.92 2.86
CA LEU A 159 -20.64 -17.72 4.09
C LEU A 159 -20.68 -19.24 3.81
N LEU A 160 -20.97 -19.66 2.57
CA LEU A 160 -20.90 -21.06 2.10
C LEU A 160 -19.57 -21.43 1.43
N LEU A 161 -18.61 -20.51 1.34
CA LEU A 161 -17.30 -20.79 0.74
C LEU A 161 -16.22 -20.96 1.81
N PRO A 162 -15.08 -21.61 1.50
CA PRO A 162 -13.95 -21.71 2.41
C PRO A 162 -13.58 -20.35 3.01
N PRO A 163 -13.31 -20.27 4.33
CA PRO A 163 -13.41 -19.02 5.09
C PRO A 163 -12.43 -17.93 4.65
N ALA A 164 -11.35 -18.27 3.94
CA ALA A 164 -10.42 -17.31 3.36
C ALA A 164 -11.10 -16.27 2.45
N VAL A 165 -12.20 -16.61 1.75
CA VAL A 165 -12.94 -15.63 0.93
C VAL A 165 -13.57 -14.53 1.79
N CYS A 166 -14.14 -14.90 2.94
CA CYS A 166 -14.68 -13.95 3.90
C CYS A 166 -13.58 -13.18 4.65
N VAL A 167 -12.43 -13.80 4.95
CA VAL A 167 -11.29 -13.06 5.53
C VAL A 167 -10.78 -11.98 4.56
N LEU A 168 -10.68 -12.27 3.25
CA LEU A 168 -10.31 -11.26 2.26
C LEU A 168 -11.28 -10.05 2.27
N LEU A 169 -12.59 -10.29 2.38
CA LEU A 169 -13.58 -9.22 2.55
C LEU A 169 -13.42 -8.44 3.87
N VAL A 170 -13.10 -9.12 4.97
CA VAL A 170 -12.76 -8.47 6.24
C VAL A 170 -11.54 -7.55 6.10
N LEU A 171 -10.51 -7.96 5.34
CA LEU A 171 -9.37 -7.07 5.10
C LEU A 171 -9.74 -5.85 4.22
N PHE A 172 -10.60 -6.01 3.22
CA PHE A 172 -11.12 -4.87 2.44
C PHE A 172 -12.07 -3.96 3.25
N ASN A 173 -12.81 -4.48 4.24
CA ASN A 173 -13.55 -3.67 5.22
C ASN A 173 -12.58 -2.81 6.05
N ARG A 174 -11.55 -3.44 6.63
CA ARG A 174 -10.51 -2.77 7.42
C ARG A 174 -9.77 -1.71 6.60
N ASN A 175 -9.46 -1.99 5.32
CA ASN A 175 -8.85 -1.01 4.42
C ASN A 175 -9.78 0.19 4.15
N HIS A 176 -11.08 -0.03 3.90
CA HIS A 176 -12.05 1.07 3.78
C HIS A 176 -12.07 1.95 5.02
N ASN A 177 -12.11 1.36 6.22
CA ASN A 177 -12.12 2.12 7.48
C ASN A 177 -10.79 2.87 7.73
N PHE A 178 -9.65 2.28 7.34
CA PHE A 178 -8.36 2.98 7.33
C PHE A 178 -8.35 4.17 6.36
N ILE A 179 -8.84 3.99 5.13
CA ILE A 179 -8.95 5.03 4.09
C ILE A 179 -9.87 6.16 4.55
N ALA A 180 -11.07 5.83 5.02
CA ALA A 180 -12.06 6.79 5.53
C ALA A 180 -11.49 7.60 6.71
N LYS A 181 -10.76 6.95 7.62
CA LYS A 181 -10.02 7.65 8.68
C LYS A 181 -8.97 8.58 8.08
N LYS A 182 -8.16 8.13 7.12
CA LYS A 182 -7.11 8.95 6.52
C LYS A 182 -7.62 10.14 5.73
N LEU A 183 -8.79 10.04 5.08
CA LEU A 183 -9.46 11.19 4.47
C LEU A 183 -9.83 12.26 5.50
N LEU A 184 -10.27 11.85 6.69
CA LEU A 184 -10.59 12.75 7.81
C LEU A 184 -9.32 13.29 8.52
N ASP A 185 -8.31 12.45 8.76
CA ASP A 185 -7.02 12.82 9.37
C ASP A 185 -6.26 13.83 8.50
N VAL A 186 -6.21 13.62 7.17
CA VAL A 186 -5.43 14.43 6.21
C VAL A 186 -6.21 15.67 5.75
N ASN A 187 -7.52 15.53 5.53
CA ASN A 187 -8.44 16.63 5.20
C ASN A 187 -7.88 17.63 4.16
N GLU A 188 -7.35 17.13 3.02
CA GLU A 188 -6.55 17.92 2.05
C GLU A 188 -7.23 19.20 1.53
N ARG A 189 -8.56 19.30 1.69
CA ARG A 189 -9.43 20.37 1.17
C ARG A 189 -9.91 21.32 2.28
N GLY A 190 -9.64 21.02 3.55
CA GLY A 190 -10.16 21.74 4.71
C GLY A 190 -11.69 21.67 4.84
N THR A 191 -12.35 20.68 4.21
CA THR A 191 -13.82 20.57 4.13
C THR A 191 -14.44 19.72 5.22
N PHE A 192 -13.67 18.87 5.88
CA PHE A 192 -14.14 17.98 6.94
C PHE A 192 -13.83 18.54 8.34
N VAL A 193 -14.62 18.13 9.33
CA VAL A 193 -14.41 18.39 10.76
C VAL A 193 -14.63 17.12 11.56
N ASP A 194 -14.04 17.03 12.76
CA ASP A 194 -14.35 15.92 13.66
C ASP A 194 -15.84 15.97 14.07
N PRO A 195 -16.68 14.95 13.79
CA PRO A 195 -18.13 14.99 14.03
C PRO A 195 -18.53 15.27 15.48
N ASP A 196 -17.65 14.98 16.43
CA ASP A 196 -17.90 15.16 17.85
C ASP A 196 -17.67 16.61 18.31
N THR A 197 -16.97 17.43 17.50
CA THR A 197 -16.84 18.88 17.72
C THR A 197 -18.04 19.70 17.20
N ILE A 198 -18.92 19.10 16.40
CA ILE A 198 -20.16 19.75 15.91
C ILE A 198 -21.15 19.85 17.09
N PRO A 199 -21.52 21.07 17.56
CA PRO A 199 -22.31 21.24 18.79
C PRO A 199 -23.65 20.53 18.75
N THR A 200 -24.03 19.85 19.84
CA THR A 200 -25.33 19.16 19.96
C THR A 200 -26.55 20.08 19.91
N SER A 201 -26.34 21.40 20.05
CA SER A 201 -27.34 22.45 19.88
C SER A 201 -27.47 22.99 18.45
N ASP A 202 -26.63 22.57 17.50
CA ASP A 202 -26.72 22.98 16.09
C ASP A 202 -27.92 22.27 15.42
N PRO A 203 -28.96 23.00 14.96
CA PRO A 203 -30.15 22.41 14.36
C PRO A 203 -29.86 21.67 13.04
N GLU A 204 -28.72 21.93 12.41
CA GLU A 204 -28.28 21.25 11.19
C GLU A 204 -27.31 20.09 11.47
N ARG A 205 -26.96 19.79 12.74
CA ARG A 205 -25.92 18.80 13.12
C ARG A 205 -26.05 17.48 12.35
N SER A 206 -27.25 16.89 12.34
CA SER A 206 -27.49 15.61 11.65
C SER A 206 -27.30 15.70 10.14
N SER A 207 -27.65 16.83 9.52
CA SER A 207 -27.45 17.08 8.09
C SER A 207 -25.96 17.23 7.75
N LYS A 208 -25.22 17.98 8.58
CA LYS A 208 -23.77 18.16 8.45
C LYS A 208 -23.02 16.83 8.58
N ILE A 209 -23.37 16.05 9.61
CA ILE A 209 -22.82 14.70 9.86
C ILE A 209 -23.10 13.76 8.67
N LEU A 210 -24.35 13.65 8.21
CA LEU A 210 -24.70 12.75 7.11
C LEU A 210 -24.08 13.18 5.77
N LYS A 211 -23.98 14.49 5.50
CA LYS A 211 -23.32 14.99 4.28
C LYS A 211 -21.83 14.69 4.27
N GLN A 212 -21.13 14.91 5.39
CA GLN A 212 -19.71 14.56 5.52
C GLN A 212 -19.51 13.03 5.46
N GLU A 213 -20.40 12.26 6.09
CA GLU A 213 -20.33 10.80 6.08
C GLU A 213 -20.49 10.23 4.68
N GLU A 214 -21.39 10.77 3.85
CA GLU A 214 -21.55 10.36 2.45
C GLU A 214 -20.31 10.68 1.60
N ASP A 215 -19.74 11.88 1.75
CA ASP A 215 -18.54 12.32 1.03
C ASP A 215 -17.33 11.43 1.35
N ILE A 216 -17.04 11.24 2.64
CA ILE A 216 -15.95 10.36 3.10
C ILE A 216 -16.22 8.90 2.72
N PHE A 217 -17.45 8.39 2.88
CA PHE A 217 -17.81 7.01 2.52
C PHE A 217 -17.61 6.74 1.03
N GLN A 218 -18.18 7.57 0.15
CA GLN A 218 -18.09 7.31 -1.30
C GLN A 218 -16.66 7.54 -1.83
N THR A 219 -15.94 8.53 -1.31
CA THR A 219 -14.52 8.73 -1.63
C THR A 219 -13.68 7.53 -1.18
N ALA A 220 -13.90 7.02 0.04
CA ALA A 220 -13.24 5.80 0.53
C ALA A 220 -13.63 4.54 -0.27
N ARG A 221 -14.88 4.44 -0.72
CA ARG A 221 -15.36 3.37 -1.62
C ARG A 221 -14.61 3.41 -2.95
N LEU A 222 -14.46 4.57 -3.60
CA LEU A 222 -13.69 4.69 -4.84
C LEU A 222 -12.24 4.22 -4.66
N ILE A 223 -11.56 4.67 -3.60
CA ILE A 223 -10.17 4.30 -3.30
C ILE A 223 -10.06 2.79 -2.99
N ASN A 224 -11.00 2.21 -2.25
CA ASN A 224 -10.95 0.78 -1.91
C ASN A 224 -11.26 -0.13 -3.14
N CYS A 225 -12.17 0.29 -4.02
CA CYS A 225 -12.37 -0.38 -5.31
C CYS A 225 -11.15 -0.23 -6.23
N ALA A 226 -10.42 0.88 -6.15
CA ALA A 226 -9.12 1.05 -6.80
C ALA A 226 -8.05 0.10 -6.24
N TRP A 227 -7.98 -0.07 -4.91
CA TRP A 227 -7.15 -1.10 -4.27
C TRP A 227 -7.47 -2.51 -4.76
N PHE A 228 -8.75 -2.87 -4.87
CA PHE A 228 -9.18 -4.16 -5.39
C PHE A 228 -8.82 -4.34 -6.86
N GLY A 229 -9.06 -3.34 -7.70
CA GLY A 229 -8.62 -3.34 -9.10
C GLY A 229 -7.11 -3.49 -9.25
N SER A 230 -6.32 -2.78 -8.43
CA SER A 230 -4.87 -2.91 -8.36
C SER A 230 -4.45 -4.33 -7.98
N ALA A 231 -5.05 -4.97 -6.96
CA ALA A 231 -4.78 -6.37 -6.58
C ALA A 231 -5.20 -7.38 -7.67
N VAL A 232 -6.31 -7.14 -8.37
CA VAL A 232 -6.72 -7.94 -9.52
C VAL A 232 -5.63 -7.95 -10.60
N PHE A 233 -5.03 -6.80 -10.92
CA PHE A 233 -3.98 -6.75 -11.95
C PHE A 233 -2.58 -7.15 -11.45
N SER A 234 -2.20 -6.75 -10.24
CA SER A 234 -0.83 -6.93 -9.73
C SER A 234 -0.56 -8.32 -9.18
N ASP A 235 -1.52 -8.94 -8.49
CA ASP A 235 -1.38 -10.27 -7.89
C ASP A 235 -2.06 -11.32 -8.76
N TYR A 236 -3.37 -11.15 -9.00
CA TYR A 236 -4.20 -12.19 -9.61
C TYR A 236 -3.89 -12.40 -11.09
N PHE A 237 -3.81 -11.34 -11.92
CA PHE A 237 -3.37 -11.48 -13.31
C PHE A 237 -1.90 -11.90 -13.45
N SER A 238 -1.02 -11.47 -12.54
CA SER A 238 0.37 -11.94 -12.49
C SER A 238 0.47 -13.44 -12.17
N ALA A 239 -0.42 -13.97 -11.33
CA ALA A 239 -0.56 -15.40 -11.10
C ALA A 239 -1.16 -16.12 -12.33
N ILE A 240 -2.18 -15.54 -12.98
CA ILE A 240 -2.80 -16.13 -14.19
C ILE A 240 -1.81 -16.26 -15.35
N LEU A 241 -1.01 -15.23 -15.59
CA LEU A 241 0.03 -15.20 -16.63
C LEU A 241 1.35 -15.83 -16.16
N GLY A 242 1.48 -16.16 -14.87
CA GLY A 242 2.68 -16.78 -14.30
C GLY A 242 3.89 -15.85 -14.21
N LEU A 243 3.69 -14.53 -14.27
CA LEU A 243 4.71 -13.47 -14.26
C LEU A 243 5.56 -13.49 -12.99
N VAL A 244 4.94 -13.79 -11.84
CA VAL A 244 5.63 -13.95 -10.55
C VAL A 244 6.70 -15.04 -10.58
N ARG A 245 6.59 -16.01 -11.49
CA ARG A 245 7.57 -17.10 -11.68
C ARG A 245 8.74 -16.71 -12.58
N GLN A 246 8.60 -15.60 -13.31
CA GLN A 246 9.60 -15.01 -14.21
C GLN A 246 10.34 -13.83 -13.55
N GLY A 247 9.89 -13.38 -12.37
CA GLY A 247 10.35 -12.13 -11.76
C GLY A 247 9.85 -10.87 -12.46
N SER A 248 8.78 -10.98 -13.27
CA SER A 248 8.28 -9.88 -14.08
C SER A 248 7.28 -9.04 -13.29
N ASN A 249 7.54 -7.73 -13.20
CA ASN A 249 6.63 -6.72 -12.67
C ASN A 249 5.74 -6.07 -13.76
N TRP A 250 5.75 -6.59 -14.99
CA TRP A 250 4.85 -6.14 -16.04
C TRP A 250 3.38 -6.37 -15.64
N SER A 251 2.49 -5.50 -16.11
CA SER A 251 1.03 -5.64 -15.94
C SER A 251 0.33 -5.08 -17.17
N LEU A 252 -0.88 -5.58 -17.42
CA LEU A 252 -1.85 -4.92 -18.29
C LEU A 252 -2.19 -3.53 -17.72
N ASN A 253 -2.41 -2.57 -18.61
CA ASN A 253 -2.97 -1.24 -18.30
C ASN A 253 -4.17 -0.97 -19.22
N PRO A 254 -5.35 -1.53 -18.93
CA PRO A 254 -6.58 -1.27 -19.70
C PRO A 254 -7.12 0.14 -19.50
N PHE A 255 -6.65 0.86 -18.47
CA PHE A 255 -7.15 2.15 -18.00
C PHE A 255 -6.75 3.32 -18.92
N GLY A 256 -5.54 3.25 -19.46
CA GLY A 256 -4.87 4.33 -20.19
C GLY A 256 -5.56 4.76 -21.48
N GLU A 257 -5.27 6.00 -21.90
CA GLU A 257 -5.64 6.47 -23.24
C GLU A 257 -4.80 5.77 -24.31
N ILE A 258 -5.45 5.38 -25.41
CA ILE A 258 -4.79 4.81 -26.58
C ILE A 258 -5.22 5.68 -27.75
N ARG A 259 -4.39 6.67 -28.07
CA ARG A 259 -4.59 7.57 -29.22
C ARG A 259 -3.92 6.95 -30.45
N LYS A 260 -4.64 6.89 -31.56
CA LYS A 260 -4.14 6.40 -32.85
C LYS A 260 -3.47 7.52 -33.64
N GLU A 261 -2.83 7.16 -34.76
CA GLU A 261 -2.21 8.09 -35.70
C GLU A 261 -3.19 9.12 -36.31
N ASP A 262 -4.47 8.76 -36.42
CA ASP A 262 -5.56 9.63 -36.89
C ASP A 262 -6.12 10.58 -35.79
N HIS A 263 -5.38 10.74 -34.69
CA HIS A 263 -5.77 11.41 -33.45
C HIS A 263 -6.98 10.82 -32.71
N SER A 264 -7.72 9.85 -33.25
CA SER A 264 -8.87 9.26 -32.55
C SER A 264 -8.44 8.43 -31.34
N LEU A 265 -9.28 8.43 -30.31
CA LEU A 265 -9.09 7.59 -29.12
C LEU A 265 -9.77 6.23 -29.33
N PHE A 266 -9.09 5.14 -28.98
CA PHE A 266 -9.76 3.86 -28.76
C PHE A 266 -10.57 3.93 -27.47
N GLU A 267 -11.84 3.57 -27.53
CA GLU A 267 -12.83 3.89 -26.50
C GLU A 267 -12.52 3.29 -25.12
N ARG A 268 -12.99 3.98 -24.07
CA ARG A 268 -12.96 3.58 -22.66
C ARG A 268 -14.13 4.23 -21.92
N GLY A 269 -14.54 3.70 -20.76
CA GLY A 269 -15.70 4.22 -20.02
C GLY A 269 -17.05 3.99 -20.72
N ARG A 270 -17.18 2.89 -21.48
CA ARG A 270 -18.38 2.54 -22.28
C ARG A 270 -19.38 1.60 -21.58
N GLY A 271 -19.17 1.32 -20.29
CA GLY A 271 -19.94 0.35 -19.52
C GLY A 271 -19.52 -1.10 -19.77
N ASN A 272 -20.12 -2.02 -19.02
CA ASN A 272 -20.00 -3.47 -19.21
C ASN A 272 -21.32 -4.14 -18.82
N VAL A 273 -21.60 -5.33 -19.37
CA VAL A 273 -22.71 -6.19 -18.93
C VAL A 273 -22.18 -7.63 -18.84
N CYS A 274 -22.31 -8.27 -17.67
CA CYS A 274 -21.90 -9.66 -17.51
C CYS A 274 -22.70 -10.54 -18.48
N SER A 275 -22.03 -11.45 -19.18
CA SER A 275 -22.70 -12.39 -20.08
C SER A 275 -23.00 -13.73 -19.41
N VAL A 276 -23.88 -14.52 -20.01
CA VAL A 276 -24.14 -15.90 -19.58
C VAL A 276 -22.91 -16.79 -19.78
N GLU A 277 -22.10 -16.52 -20.80
CA GLU A 277 -20.84 -17.21 -21.06
C GLU A 277 -19.82 -16.93 -19.95
N PHE A 278 -19.73 -15.69 -19.45
CA PHE A 278 -18.91 -15.36 -18.28
C PHE A 278 -19.33 -16.21 -17.05
N ASN A 279 -20.63 -16.37 -16.83
CA ASN A 279 -21.15 -17.23 -15.74
C ASN A 279 -20.76 -18.71 -15.89
N CYS A 280 -20.64 -19.21 -17.13
CA CYS A 280 -20.12 -20.55 -17.42
C CYS A 280 -18.60 -20.64 -17.15
N LEU A 281 -17.85 -19.69 -17.72
CA LEU A 281 -16.39 -19.67 -17.81
C LEU A 281 -15.68 -19.63 -16.45
N TYR A 282 -16.30 -19.03 -15.44
CA TYR A 282 -15.67 -18.76 -14.14
C TYR A 282 -16.01 -19.79 -13.03
N ARG A 283 -16.76 -20.85 -13.33
CA ARG A 283 -17.10 -21.93 -12.37
C ARG A 283 -15.95 -22.93 -12.22
N TRP A 284 -14.87 -22.56 -11.54
CA TRP A 284 -13.62 -23.35 -11.51
C TRP A 284 -13.57 -24.47 -10.45
N HIS A 285 -14.69 -25.18 -10.22
CA HIS A 285 -14.80 -26.17 -9.13
C HIS A 285 -13.84 -27.37 -9.24
N ALA A 286 -13.23 -27.60 -10.40
CA ALA A 286 -12.13 -28.57 -10.55
C ALA A 286 -10.90 -28.23 -9.67
N THR A 287 -10.67 -26.94 -9.37
CA THR A 287 -9.45 -26.44 -8.70
C THR A 287 -9.50 -26.40 -7.17
N THR A 288 -10.66 -26.69 -6.57
CA THR A 288 -10.88 -26.78 -5.12
C THR A 288 -9.83 -27.69 -4.47
N SER A 289 -9.11 -27.20 -3.44
CA SER A 289 -8.07 -28.00 -2.77
C SER A 289 -8.67 -29.18 -1.99
N GLU A 290 -7.83 -30.14 -1.59
CA GLU A 290 -8.26 -31.24 -0.72
C GLU A 290 -8.80 -30.74 0.64
N HIS A 291 -8.32 -29.60 1.12
CA HIS A 291 -8.75 -29.01 2.40
C HIS A 291 -10.09 -28.27 2.25
N ASP A 292 -10.27 -27.56 1.14
CA ASP A 292 -11.55 -26.90 0.80
C ASP A 292 -12.64 -27.95 0.51
N GLU A 293 -12.30 -29.05 -0.18
CA GLU A 293 -13.22 -30.18 -0.42
C GLU A 293 -13.70 -30.81 0.91
N LYS A 294 -12.80 -30.99 1.88
CA LYS A 294 -13.15 -31.45 3.24
C LYS A 294 -14.06 -30.45 3.97
N TRP A 295 -13.76 -29.16 3.89
CA TRP A 295 -14.57 -28.12 4.53
C TRP A 295 -15.99 -28.03 3.95
N VAL A 296 -16.11 -28.01 2.61
CA VAL A 296 -17.40 -27.99 1.91
C VAL A 296 -18.21 -29.26 2.19
N THR A 297 -17.55 -30.42 2.32
CA THR A 297 -18.20 -31.68 2.72
C THR A 297 -18.78 -31.57 4.13
N GLN A 298 -18.00 -31.14 5.13
CA GLN A 298 -18.47 -30.98 6.52
C GLN A 298 -19.65 -29.99 6.63
N MET A 299 -19.63 -28.90 5.85
CA MET A 299 -20.73 -27.95 5.78
C MET A 299 -22.00 -28.58 5.18
N ILE A 300 -21.88 -29.30 4.06
CA ILE A 300 -23.03 -29.93 3.38
C ILE A 300 -23.58 -31.10 4.19
N ASP A 301 -22.74 -31.89 4.87
CA ASP A 301 -23.17 -32.89 5.86
C ASP A 301 -24.03 -32.25 6.95
N THR A 302 -23.57 -31.11 7.50
CA THR A 302 -24.27 -30.38 8.56
C THR A 302 -25.61 -29.81 8.09
N LEU A 303 -25.66 -29.21 6.88
CA LEU A 303 -26.89 -28.61 6.35
C LEU A 303 -27.90 -29.64 5.86
N SER A 304 -27.45 -30.74 5.26
CA SER A 304 -28.30 -31.82 4.72
C SER A 304 -28.79 -32.81 5.78
N GLY A 305 -28.10 -32.91 6.92
CA GLY A 305 -28.37 -33.93 7.95
C GLY A 305 -27.63 -35.25 7.70
N GLY A 306 -26.43 -35.20 7.10
CA GLY A 306 -25.59 -36.37 6.83
C GLY A 306 -26.02 -37.18 5.61
N LYS A 307 -26.59 -36.54 4.59
CA LYS A 307 -26.86 -37.19 3.30
C LYS A 307 -25.57 -37.33 2.49
N ASN A 308 -25.36 -38.51 1.89
CA ASN A 308 -24.33 -38.69 0.88
C ASN A 308 -24.56 -37.70 -0.28
N PRO A 309 -23.53 -36.99 -0.79
CA PRO A 309 -23.63 -36.09 -1.94
C PRO A 309 -24.31 -36.67 -3.19
N ASP A 310 -24.22 -37.98 -3.40
CA ASP A 310 -24.89 -38.65 -4.53
C ASP A 310 -26.44 -38.70 -4.36
N ASP A 311 -26.96 -38.59 -3.12
CA ASP A 311 -28.38 -38.65 -2.74
C ASP A 311 -29.03 -37.25 -2.51
N ILE A 312 -28.29 -36.16 -2.71
CA ILE A 312 -28.80 -34.78 -2.49
C ILE A 312 -29.65 -34.35 -3.70
N THR A 313 -30.86 -33.85 -3.44
CA THR A 313 -31.82 -33.43 -4.48
C THR A 313 -32.00 -31.91 -4.57
N PHE A 314 -32.60 -31.45 -5.68
CA PHE A 314 -33.09 -30.06 -5.82
C PHE A 314 -34.03 -29.62 -4.68
N ALA A 315 -34.76 -30.54 -4.05
CA ALA A 315 -35.62 -30.23 -2.90
C ALA A 315 -34.79 -30.00 -1.64
N ASP A 316 -33.77 -30.83 -1.41
CA ASP A 316 -32.83 -30.66 -0.29
C ASP A 316 -32.06 -29.34 -0.40
N MET A 317 -31.58 -28.98 -1.60
CA MET A 317 -30.94 -27.67 -1.84
C MET A 317 -31.85 -26.50 -1.45
N LYS A 318 -33.15 -26.57 -1.77
CA LYS A 318 -34.13 -25.54 -1.36
C LYS A 318 -34.32 -25.49 0.16
N VAL A 319 -34.36 -26.64 0.83
CA VAL A 319 -34.47 -26.70 2.30
C VAL A 319 -33.20 -26.16 2.97
N MET A 320 -32.01 -26.47 2.47
CA MET A 320 -30.76 -25.91 2.98
C MET A 320 -30.71 -24.38 2.81
N TYR A 321 -31.11 -23.87 1.65
CA TYR A 321 -31.23 -22.43 1.41
C TYR A 321 -32.29 -21.73 2.29
N GLN A 322 -33.39 -22.42 2.61
CA GLN A 322 -34.39 -21.92 3.56
C GLN A 322 -33.83 -21.82 4.98
N LYS A 323 -33.15 -22.87 5.49
CA LYS A 323 -32.46 -22.84 6.79
C LYS A 323 -31.48 -21.67 6.90
N MET A 324 -30.76 -21.35 5.82
CA MET A 324 -29.86 -20.18 5.80
C MET A 324 -30.61 -18.85 5.93
N LYS A 325 -31.73 -18.68 5.21
CA LYS A 325 -32.57 -17.46 5.28
C LYS A 325 -33.32 -17.31 6.62
N GLU A 326 -33.35 -18.36 7.43
CA GLU A 326 -33.82 -18.38 8.81
C GLU A 326 -32.70 -18.09 9.83
N GLY A 327 -31.44 -18.03 9.39
CA GLY A 327 -30.28 -17.64 10.20
C GLY A 327 -30.24 -16.14 10.55
N GLU A 328 -29.09 -15.70 11.06
CA GLU A 328 -28.89 -14.31 11.48
C GLU A 328 -29.08 -13.33 10.30
N LYS A 329 -29.83 -12.26 10.54
CA LYS A 329 -30.25 -11.26 9.55
C LYS A 329 -29.54 -9.94 9.72
N ASP A 330 -29.00 -9.66 10.90
CA ASP A 330 -28.08 -8.56 11.10
C ASP A 330 -26.68 -8.96 10.61
N LEU A 331 -26.27 -8.41 9.48
CA LEU A 331 -24.97 -8.66 8.85
C LEU A 331 -23.77 -8.23 9.72
N THR A 332 -23.97 -7.41 10.76
CA THR A 332 -22.92 -7.09 11.75
C THR A 332 -22.66 -8.23 12.74
N HIS A 333 -23.59 -9.18 12.85
CA HIS A 333 -23.50 -10.36 13.72
C HIS A 333 -23.09 -11.64 12.97
N TRP A 334 -22.99 -11.61 11.63
CA TRP A 334 -22.57 -12.76 10.81
C TRP A 334 -21.19 -13.29 11.20
N THR A 335 -21.06 -14.62 11.26
CA THR A 335 -19.83 -15.37 11.54
C THR A 335 -19.57 -16.42 10.46
N PHE A 336 -18.32 -16.83 10.29
CA PHE A 336 -17.89 -17.82 9.29
C PHE A 336 -16.66 -18.58 9.79
N GLY A 337 -16.38 -19.77 9.25
CA GLY A 337 -15.16 -20.52 9.59
C GLY A 337 -15.00 -20.90 11.07
N ASN A 338 -16.10 -20.94 11.84
CA ASN A 338 -16.14 -21.05 13.31
C ASN A 338 -15.58 -19.84 14.09
N LEU A 339 -15.16 -18.76 13.41
CA LEU A 339 -14.69 -17.53 14.05
C LEU A 339 -15.77 -16.88 14.91
N GLN A 340 -15.36 -16.29 16.04
CA GLN A 340 -16.23 -15.52 16.93
C GLN A 340 -15.85 -14.04 16.88
N ARG A 341 -16.85 -13.16 16.99
CA ARG A 341 -16.62 -11.71 17.09
C ARG A 341 -16.22 -11.32 18.52
N GLN A 342 -15.39 -10.30 18.62
CA GLN A 342 -14.98 -9.64 19.86
C GLN A 342 -16.03 -8.58 20.28
N GLU A 343 -15.89 -8.00 21.47
CA GLU A 343 -16.84 -7.01 22.01
C GLU A 343 -16.93 -5.71 21.18
N ASP A 344 -15.90 -5.41 20.36
CA ASP A 344 -15.88 -4.29 19.41
C ASP A 344 -16.46 -4.63 18.02
N GLY A 345 -16.92 -5.87 17.84
CA GLY A 345 -17.47 -6.39 16.58
C GLY A 345 -16.43 -6.97 15.62
N THR A 346 -15.12 -6.84 15.88
CA THR A 346 -14.06 -7.40 15.01
C THR A 346 -13.88 -8.91 15.21
N PHE A 347 -13.21 -9.58 14.27
CA PHE A 347 -12.59 -10.89 14.51
C PHE A 347 -11.14 -10.71 14.96
N LYS A 348 -10.65 -11.68 15.75
CA LYS A 348 -9.28 -11.71 16.25
C LYS A 348 -8.27 -11.89 15.11
N ASP A 349 -7.33 -10.93 15.00
CA ASP A 349 -6.30 -10.88 13.95
C ASP A 349 -5.53 -12.18 13.73
N GLU A 350 -5.18 -12.88 14.81
CA GLU A 350 -4.43 -14.14 14.76
C GLU A 350 -5.22 -15.21 14.00
N ASP A 351 -6.53 -15.31 14.25
CA ASP A 351 -7.39 -16.37 13.70
C ASP A 351 -7.68 -16.09 12.21
N LEU A 352 -7.84 -14.81 11.85
CA LEU A 352 -7.85 -14.35 10.46
C LEU A 352 -6.54 -14.70 9.74
N ALA A 353 -5.40 -14.43 10.37
CA ALA A 353 -4.08 -14.71 9.79
C ALA A 353 -3.85 -16.22 9.58
N GLN A 354 -4.20 -17.09 10.54
CA GLN A 354 -4.06 -18.54 10.36
C GLN A 354 -4.86 -19.06 9.16
N ILE A 355 -6.11 -18.61 8.97
CA ILE A 355 -6.92 -18.98 7.79
C ILE A 355 -6.24 -18.58 6.48
N LEU A 356 -5.61 -17.41 6.43
CA LEU A 356 -4.89 -16.96 5.23
C LEU A 356 -3.57 -17.74 5.02
N PHE A 357 -2.84 -18.05 6.08
CA PHE A 357 -1.62 -18.87 6.00
C PHE A 357 -1.93 -20.30 5.53
N ASP A 358 -2.95 -20.93 6.11
CA ASP A 358 -3.46 -22.24 5.70
C ASP A 358 -3.81 -22.24 4.20
N ALA A 359 -4.61 -21.27 3.74
CA ALA A 359 -4.98 -21.16 2.33
C ALA A 359 -3.81 -20.79 1.39
N THR A 360 -2.71 -20.23 1.91
CA THR A 360 -1.46 -20.03 1.16
C THR A 360 -0.59 -21.30 1.11
N GLU A 361 -0.59 -22.13 2.15
CA GLU A 361 0.13 -23.41 2.18
C GLU A 361 -0.59 -24.52 1.39
N HIS A 362 -1.93 -24.56 1.46
CA HIS A 362 -2.75 -25.55 0.77
C HIS A 362 -2.62 -25.39 -0.76
N PRO A 363 -2.15 -26.42 -1.49
CA PRO A 363 -2.10 -26.36 -2.95
C PRO A 363 -3.52 -26.48 -3.53
N ALA A 364 -3.83 -25.66 -4.53
CA ALA A 364 -5.03 -25.86 -5.34
C ALA A 364 -4.94 -27.18 -6.13
N ALA A 365 -6.08 -27.67 -6.63
CA ALA A 365 -6.10 -28.72 -7.65
C ALA A 365 -5.85 -28.14 -9.05
N ALA A 366 -5.37 -28.98 -9.97
CA ALA A 366 -5.25 -28.64 -11.39
C ALA A 366 -6.62 -28.50 -12.09
N PHE A 367 -6.71 -27.63 -13.10
CA PHE A 367 -7.78 -27.74 -14.09
C PHE A 367 -7.63 -29.06 -14.86
N LYS A 368 -8.73 -29.81 -15.00
CA LYS A 368 -8.82 -31.02 -15.84
C LYS A 368 -10.26 -31.54 -15.92
N ALA A 369 -10.57 -32.25 -17.00
CA ALA A 369 -11.63 -33.27 -17.00
C ALA A 369 -11.41 -34.26 -15.85
N ARG A 370 -12.51 -34.73 -15.23
CA ARG A 370 -12.51 -35.58 -14.03
C ARG A 370 -11.68 -35.01 -12.88
N GLY A 371 -11.83 -33.71 -12.64
CA GLY A 371 -11.16 -32.93 -11.58
C GLY A 371 -12.08 -32.38 -10.48
N THR A 372 -13.40 -32.38 -10.66
CA THR A 372 -14.36 -31.69 -9.78
C THR A 372 -14.78 -32.57 -8.58
N PRO A 373 -14.64 -32.10 -7.32
CA PRO A 373 -15.02 -32.84 -6.11
C PRO A 373 -16.41 -33.48 -6.17
N ASN A 374 -16.58 -34.69 -5.61
CA ASN A 374 -17.91 -35.32 -5.62
C ASN A 374 -18.96 -34.54 -4.83
N VAL A 375 -18.53 -33.81 -3.78
CA VAL A 375 -19.41 -32.93 -3.00
C VAL A 375 -20.04 -31.81 -3.86
N MET A 376 -19.43 -31.46 -4.99
CA MET A 376 -19.95 -30.46 -5.92
C MET A 376 -20.96 -31.03 -6.93
N ARG A 377 -21.23 -32.34 -6.95
CA ARG A 377 -22.12 -33.02 -7.93
C ARG A 377 -23.44 -32.29 -8.15
N MET A 378 -24.15 -31.93 -7.08
CA MET A 378 -25.43 -31.22 -7.16
C MET A 378 -25.27 -29.80 -7.75
N HIS A 379 -24.19 -29.08 -7.42
CA HIS A 379 -23.90 -27.75 -7.95
C HIS A 379 -23.55 -27.80 -9.44
N GLU A 380 -22.83 -28.84 -9.88
CA GLU A 380 -22.54 -29.08 -11.30
C GLU A 380 -23.80 -29.45 -12.08
N MET A 381 -24.67 -30.32 -11.54
CA MET A 381 -25.97 -30.64 -12.15
C MET A 381 -26.86 -29.40 -12.29
N MET A 382 -26.88 -28.52 -11.28
CA MET A 382 -27.56 -27.22 -11.36
C MET A 382 -26.93 -26.30 -12.42
N GLY A 383 -25.59 -26.27 -12.52
CA GLY A 383 -24.87 -25.51 -13.55
C GLY A 383 -25.17 -26.01 -14.96
N ILE A 384 -25.16 -27.31 -15.19
CA ILE A 384 -25.52 -27.96 -16.46
C ILE A 384 -26.96 -27.60 -16.84
N GLU A 385 -27.95 -27.85 -15.97
CA GLU A 385 -29.37 -27.58 -16.27
C GLU A 385 -29.72 -26.08 -16.39
N GLN A 386 -28.97 -25.19 -15.72
CA GLN A 386 -29.03 -23.76 -15.97
C GLN A 386 -28.51 -23.44 -17.39
N ASN A 387 -27.32 -23.95 -17.71
CA ASN A 387 -26.62 -23.65 -18.96
C ASN A 387 -27.21 -24.36 -20.18
N ARG A 388 -28.03 -25.41 -20.03
CA ARG A 388 -28.81 -26.05 -21.13
C ARG A 388 -29.78 -25.12 -21.87
N GLN A 389 -29.94 -23.90 -21.38
CA GLN A 389 -30.66 -22.82 -22.05
C GLN A 389 -29.78 -22.14 -23.13
N TRP A 390 -28.47 -22.46 -23.22
CA TRP A 390 -27.37 -21.79 -23.97
C TRP A 390 -26.23 -22.79 -24.43
N ALA A 391 -25.95 -23.11 -25.74
CA ALA A 391 -25.12 -24.33 -26.12
C ALA A 391 -24.11 -24.32 -27.34
N TYR A 392 -22.91 -24.98 -27.21
CA TYR A 392 -21.81 -25.37 -28.19
C TYR A 392 -20.66 -26.21 -27.52
N ALA A 393 -19.62 -26.88 -28.09
CA ALA A 393 -19.34 -27.66 -29.33
C ALA A 393 -17.86 -28.24 -29.37
N SER A 394 -17.55 -29.24 -30.24
CA SER A 394 -16.27 -30.01 -30.54
C SER A 394 -15.61 -30.95 -29.48
N PHE A 395 -15.05 -32.14 -29.87
CA PHE A 395 -14.64 -33.31 -29.01
C PHE A 395 -13.19 -33.77 -29.19
N LEU A 396 -12.83 -34.32 -30.37
CA LEU A 396 -11.51 -34.96 -30.54
C LEU A 396 -10.38 -33.92 -30.69
N GLU A 397 -10.74 -32.68 -30.97
CA GLU A 397 -9.87 -31.50 -30.86
C GLU A 397 -9.90 -30.86 -29.45
N TRP A 398 -10.82 -31.32 -28.59
CA TRP A 398 -11.17 -30.73 -27.28
C TRP A 398 -10.54 -31.46 -26.10
N ASN A 399 -10.33 -32.78 -26.19
CA ASN A 399 -9.56 -33.52 -25.19
C ASN A 399 -8.81 -34.73 -25.80
N SER A 400 -7.48 -34.78 -25.66
CA SER A 400 -6.65 -35.87 -26.18
C SER A 400 -6.73 -37.17 -25.35
N ASN A 401 -7.30 -37.14 -24.14
CA ASN A 401 -7.55 -38.33 -23.36
C ASN A 401 -8.67 -39.16 -23.99
N LYS A 402 -8.29 -40.29 -24.57
CA LYS A 402 -9.18 -41.23 -25.27
C LYS A 402 -10.36 -41.70 -24.42
N ASP A 403 -10.20 -41.84 -23.10
CA ASP A 403 -11.26 -42.30 -22.20
C ASP A 403 -12.25 -41.18 -21.81
N VAL A 404 -11.88 -39.91 -22.03
CA VAL A 404 -12.78 -38.75 -21.89
C VAL A 404 -13.48 -38.50 -23.22
N ALA A 405 -12.74 -38.47 -24.34
CA ALA A 405 -13.31 -38.31 -25.67
C ALA A 405 -14.33 -39.40 -26.01
N ALA A 406 -13.99 -40.68 -25.77
CA ALA A 406 -14.89 -41.82 -26.01
C ALA A 406 -15.99 -41.99 -24.95
N ALA A 407 -15.98 -41.21 -23.87
CA ALA A 407 -17.13 -41.07 -22.98
C ALA A 407 -18.09 -40.00 -23.52
N ALA A 408 -17.56 -38.85 -23.93
CA ALA A 408 -18.34 -37.73 -24.46
C ALA A 408 -19.00 -38.07 -25.80
N GLU A 409 -18.31 -38.75 -26.71
CA GLU A 409 -18.87 -39.31 -27.95
C GLU A 409 -20.12 -40.18 -27.69
N LYS A 410 -20.09 -41.01 -26.64
CA LYS A 410 -21.23 -41.89 -26.27
C LYS A 410 -22.39 -41.16 -25.61
N LEU A 411 -22.17 -39.98 -25.04
CA LEU A 411 -23.20 -39.18 -24.38
C LEU A 411 -23.99 -38.29 -25.35
N TYR A 412 -23.34 -37.83 -26.42
CA TYR A 412 -23.84 -36.76 -27.29
C TYR A 412 -23.94 -37.16 -28.79
N GLY A 413 -23.23 -38.20 -29.23
CA GLY A 413 -23.28 -38.73 -30.59
C GLY A 413 -22.53 -37.87 -31.62
N ASP A 414 -23.18 -36.81 -32.11
CA ASP A 414 -22.50 -35.79 -32.93
C ASP A 414 -21.90 -34.70 -32.04
N ILE A 415 -20.88 -34.03 -32.57
CA ILE A 415 -20.13 -33.07 -31.78
C ILE A 415 -20.79 -31.70 -31.64
N ASN A 416 -21.69 -31.38 -32.55
CA ASN A 416 -22.44 -30.15 -32.50
C ASN A 416 -23.43 -30.12 -31.32
N HIS A 417 -23.53 -31.24 -30.59
CA HIS A 417 -24.37 -31.45 -29.40
C HIS A 417 -23.62 -31.32 -28.06
N LEU A 418 -22.29 -31.20 -28.03
CA LEU A 418 -21.59 -30.90 -26.77
C LEU A 418 -22.09 -29.57 -26.21
N GLU A 419 -22.37 -29.55 -24.91
CA GLU A 419 -22.83 -28.39 -24.17
C GLU A 419 -21.67 -27.48 -23.76
N LEU A 420 -21.90 -26.15 -23.72
CA LEU A 420 -20.85 -25.18 -23.42
C LEU A 420 -20.23 -25.40 -22.04
N TYR A 421 -21.05 -25.76 -21.06
CA TYR A 421 -20.58 -26.00 -19.70
C TYR A 421 -19.69 -27.25 -19.61
N SER A 422 -20.21 -28.41 -20.04
CA SER A 422 -19.46 -29.67 -20.08
C SER A 422 -18.19 -29.55 -20.92
N GLY A 423 -18.28 -28.81 -22.03
CA GLY A 423 -17.15 -28.45 -22.88
C GLY A 423 -16.07 -27.69 -22.11
N LEU A 424 -16.37 -26.51 -21.57
CA LEU A 424 -15.39 -25.70 -20.85
C LEU A 424 -14.74 -26.46 -19.67
N GLN A 425 -15.52 -27.24 -18.91
CA GLN A 425 -15.02 -27.92 -17.70
C GLN A 425 -14.21 -29.21 -17.97
N ALA A 426 -14.35 -29.82 -19.15
CA ALA A 426 -13.60 -31.02 -19.54
C ALA A 426 -12.74 -30.88 -20.82
N GLU A 427 -12.57 -29.66 -21.34
CA GLU A 427 -11.53 -29.33 -22.33
C GLU A 427 -10.13 -29.58 -21.73
N GLU A 428 -9.17 -29.97 -22.57
CA GLU A 428 -7.80 -30.22 -22.12
C GLU A 428 -7.11 -28.97 -21.57
N ALA A 429 -6.59 -29.09 -20.35
CA ALA A 429 -5.92 -28.00 -19.65
C ALA A 429 -4.53 -27.73 -20.23
N LYS A 430 -4.18 -26.45 -20.40
CA LYS A 430 -2.90 -26.04 -20.98
C LYS A 430 -1.73 -26.40 -20.04
N PRO A 431 -0.61 -26.93 -20.56
CA PRO A 431 0.56 -27.20 -19.75
C PRO A 431 1.15 -25.92 -19.15
N VAL A 432 1.95 -26.06 -18.10
CA VAL A 432 2.77 -24.97 -17.57
C VAL A 432 3.80 -24.56 -18.63
N VAL A 433 3.65 -23.34 -19.13
CA VAL A 433 4.58 -22.70 -20.07
C VAL A 433 4.79 -21.24 -19.68
N GLU A 434 5.73 -20.58 -20.36
CA GLU A 434 5.91 -19.14 -20.28
C GLU A 434 4.59 -18.40 -20.62
N GLY A 435 4.21 -17.40 -19.82
CA GLY A 435 2.92 -16.70 -19.98
C GLY A 435 1.66 -17.49 -19.56
N ALA A 436 1.79 -18.71 -19.02
CA ALA A 436 0.66 -19.53 -18.55
C ALA A 436 0.86 -20.01 -17.10
N GLY A 437 0.23 -19.32 -16.15
CA GLY A 437 0.24 -19.65 -14.72
C GLY A 437 -1.05 -20.30 -14.22
N LEU A 438 -2.23 -19.84 -14.65
CA LEU A 438 -3.52 -20.45 -14.28
C LEU A 438 -3.74 -21.84 -14.91
N CYS A 439 -3.06 -22.14 -16.01
CA CYS A 439 -3.17 -23.42 -16.73
C CYS A 439 -4.60 -23.99 -16.96
N PRO A 440 -5.62 -23.17 -17.31
CA PRO A 440 -6.93 -23.71 -17.68
C PRO A 440 -6.90 -24.18 -19.14
N SER A 441 -8.06 -24.52 -19.69
CA SER A 441 -8.22 -24.84 -21.11
C SER A 441 -7.89 -23.66 -22.04
N TYR A 442 -7.83 -23.88 -23.36
CA TYR A 442 -7.59 -22.79 -24.32
C TYR A 442 -8.78 -21.82 -24.37
N THR A 443 -10.01 -22.32 -24.42
CA THR A 443 -11.21 -21.47 -24.45
C THR A 443 -11.31 -20.59 -23.20
N ILE A 444 -11.15 -21.20 -22.02
CA ILE A 444 -11.14 -20.48 -20.74
C ILE A 444 -9.98 -19.47 -20.71
N SER A 445 -8.77 -19.89 -21.08
CA SER A 445 -7.58 -19.02 -21.10
C SER A 445 -7.73 -17.81 -22.02
N ARG A 446 -8.49 -17.91 -23.12
CA ARG A 446 -8.69 -16.81 -24.07
C ARG A 446 -9.82 -15.86 -23.64
N ALA A 447 -10.90 -16.39 -23.07
CA ALA A 447 -12.05 -15.59 -22.66
C ALA A 447 -11.73 -14.71 -21.43
N ILE A 448 -11.13 -15.27 -20.37
CA ILE A 448 -10.75 -14.55 -19.14
C ILE A 448 -10.01 -13.23 -19.44
N LEU A 449 -9.06 -13.27 -20.38
CA LEU A 449 -8.25 -12.11 -20.77
C LEU A 449 -9.06 -11.06 -21.55
N SER A 450 -10.03 -11.47 -22.36
CA SER A 450 -10.95 -10.54 -23.05
C SER A 450 -11.91 -9.90 -22.05
N ASP A 451 -12.50 -10.70 -21.17
CA ASP A 451 -13.52 -10.26 -20.22
C ASP A 451 -12.95 -9.28 -19.19
N ALA A 452 -11.74 -9.51 -18.70
CA ALA A 452 -11.08 -8.62 -17.77
C ALA A 452 -10.74 -7.25 -18.38
N ILE A 453 -10.34 -7.21 -19.65
CA ILE A 453 -10.15 -5.96 -20.39
C ILE A 453 -11.49 -5.24 -20.60
N ALA A 454 -12.56 -5.97 -20.94
CA ALA A 454 -13.90 -5.39 -21.10
C ALA A 454 -14.44 -4.79 -19.79
N LEU A 455 -14.39 -5.55 -18.69
CA LEU A 455 -14.80 -5.12 -17.34
C LEU A 455 -14.14 -3.81 -16.90
N THR A 456 -12.84 -3.67 -17.16
CA THR A 456 -12.01 -2.63 -16.54
C THR A 456 -11.71 -1.44 -17.45
N ARG A 457 -11.71 -1.63 -18.77
CA ARG A 457 -11.73 -0.53 -19.76
C ARG A 457 -13.15 0.01 -19.98
N GLY A 458 -14.18 -0.80 -19.75
CA GLY A 458 -15.58 -0.39 -19.81
C GLY A 458 -16.00 0.53 -18.65
N ASP A 459 -15.45 0.32 -17.46
CA ASP A 459 -15.80 1.08 -16.25
C ASP A 459 -15.24 2.51 -16.24
N ARG A 460 -16.12 3.51 -16.19
CA ARG A 460 -15.77 4.94 -16.14
C ARG A 460 -14.90 5.30 -14.93
N PHE A 461 -15.10 4.63 -13.79
CA PHE A 461 -14.38 4.89 -12.54
C PHE A 461 -12.99 4.25 -12.48
N PHE A 462 -12.63 3.41 -13.46
CA PHE A 462 -11.25 2.98 -13.69
C PHE A 462 -10.59 3.72 -14.87
N THR A 463 -11.27 4.67 -15.53
CA THR A 463 -10.77 5.31 -16.75
C THR A 463 -10.81 6.84 -16.71
N SER A 464 -12.01 7.44 -16.76
CA SER A 464 -12.18 8.89 -16.95
C SER A 464 -12.40 9.63 -15.63
N ASP A 465 -12.98 8.93 -14.64
CA ASP A 465 -13.20 9.45 -13.29
C ASP A 465 -12.19 8.93 -12.26
N TYR A 466 -11.24 8.09 -12.70
CA TYR A 466 -10.08 7.67 -11.92
C TYR A 466 -9.08 8.84 -11.79
N THR A 467 -9.34 9.75 -10.86
CA THR A 467 -8.60 11.02 -10.75
C THR A 467 -8.34 11.45 -9.29
N PRO A 468 -7.25 12.20 -9.02
CA PRO A 468 -7.05 12.88 -7.73
C PRO A 468 -8.20 13.80 -7.30
N PHE A 469 -8.98 14.34 -8.26
CA PHE A 469 -10.13 15.19 -7.94
C PHE A 469 -11.26 14.39 -7.28
N ASN A 470 -11.62 13.23 -7.83
CA ASN A 470 -12.66 12.36 -7.28
C ASN A 470 -12.18 11.52 -6.07
N MET A 471 -10.87 11.23 -5.97
CA MET A 471 -10.33 10.26 -5.01
C MET A 471 -9.42 10.87 -3.92
N THR A 472 -9.29 12.20 -3.88
CA THR A 472 -8.20 12.96 -3.20
C THR A 472 -6.81 12.66 -3.77
N THR A 473 -5.87 13.60 -3.60
CA THR A 473 -4.47 13.40 -3.98
C THR A 473 -3.82 12.31 -3.14
N TRP A 474 -4.10 12.32 -1.83
CA TRP A 474 -3.65 11.25 -0.92
C TRP A 474 -4.25 9.89 -1.32
N GLY A 475 -5.58 9.80 -1.44
CA GLY A 475 -6.27 8.54 -1.72
C GLY A 475 -5.99 7.99 -3.12
N PHE A 476 -5.81 8.86 -4.11
CA PHE A 476 -5.33 8.46 -5.44
C PHE A 476 -3.92 7.87 -5.37
N ALA A 477 -2.98 8.51 -4.64
CA ALA A 477 -1.63 7.97 -4.47
C ALA A 477 -1.63 6.62 -3.72
N ASP A 478 -2.45 6.50 -2.68
CA ASP A 478 -2.52 5.31 -1.80
C ASP A 478 -2.84 4.01 -2.56
N CYS A 479 -3.80 4.07 -3.49
CA CYS A 479 -4.27 2.93 -4.27
C CYS A 479 -3.47 2.62 -5.54
N GLN A 480 -2.43 3.41 -5.87
CA GLN A 480 -1.57 3.09 -7.01
C GLN A 480 -0.77 1.80 -6.77
N ARG A 481 -0.49 1.08 -7.86
CA ARG A 481 0.49 0.00 -7.89
C ARG A 481 1.89 0.58 -8.07
N ASP A 482 2.82 0.20 -7.19
CA ASP A 482 4.26 0.42 -7.39
C ASP A 482 4.89 -0.85 -7.98
N PRO A 483 5.36 -0.85 -9.24
CA PRO A 483 6.02 -2.02 -9.85
C PRO A 483 7.38 -2.38 -9.22
N SER A 484 7.97 -1.51 -8.39
CA SER A 484 9.21 -1.77 -7.66
C SER A 484 8.99 -2.38 -6.27
N ALA A 485 7.73 -2.42 -5.79
CA ALA A 485 7.40 -3.07 -4.53
C ALA A 485 7.65 -4.60 -4.59
N PRO A 486 7.86 -5.27 -3.44
CA PRO A 486 8.03 -6.72 -3.38
C PRO A 486 6.82 -7.51 -3.93
N GLY A 487 7.01 -8.81 -4.16
CA GLY A 487 6.03 -9.62 -4.89
C GLY A 487 5.89 -9.23 -6.38
N TYR A 488 6.84 -8.46 -6.91
CA TYR A 488 6.80 -7.83 -8.25
C TYR A 488 5.64 -6.83 -8.39
N GLY A 489 5.47 -5.99 -7.38
CA GLY A 489 4.44 -4.95 -7.29
C GLY A 489 3.12 -5.43 -6.70
N SER A 490 3.16 -6.41 -5.78
CA SER A 490 1.98 -7.01 -5.13
C SER A 490 1.18 -5.96 -4.34
N THR A 491 -0.15 -6.00 -4.47
CA THR A 491 -1.09 -5.15 -3.72
C THR A 491 -1.72 -5.92 -2.56
N LEU A 492 -1.92 -7.23 -2.68
CA LEU A 492 -2.35 -8.10 -1.56
C LEU A 492 -1.35 -8.07 -0.41
N GLY A 493 -0.04 -8.09 -0.67
CA GLY A 493 0.97 -7.95 0.39
C GLY A 493 0.89 -6.61 1.13
N ARG A 494 0.61 -5.51 0.41
CA ARG A 494 0.33 -4.21 1.05
C ARG A 494 -0.93 -4.27 1.92
N LEU A 495 -2.00 -4.90 1.43
CA LEU A 495 -3.27 -5.06 2.16
C LEU A 495 -3.09 -5.89 3.45
N PHE A 496 -2.33 -6.98 3.38
CA PHE A 496 -2.05 -7.86 4.53
C PHE A 496 -1.22 -7.13 5.60
N LEU A 497 -0.15 -6.43 5.19
CA LEU A 497 0.67 -5.60 6.08
C LEU A 497 -0.10 -4.41 6.69
N ARG A 498 -1.21 -3.96 6.08
CA ARG A 498 -2.06 -2.87 6.59
C ARG A 498 -3.16 -3.37 7.52
N ALA A 499 -3.83 -4.47 7.18
CA ALA A 499 -5.01 -4.96 7.89
C ALA A 499 -4.72 -6.01 8.97
N LEU A 500 -3.53 -6.63 8.92
CA LEU A 500 -2.99 -7.59 9.91
C LEU A 500 -1.50 -7.29 10.22
N PRO A 501 -1.13 -6.05 10.60
CA PRO A 501 0.27 -5.58 10.69
C PRO A 501 1.13 -6.31 11.73
N ASN A 502 0.49 -6.98 12.70
CA ASN A 502 1.16 -7.75 13.74
C ASN A 502 1.39 -9.23 13.35
N HIS A 503 0.86 -9.68 12.22
CA HIS A 503 0.92 -11.08 11.77
C HIS A 503 1.66 -11.26 10.45
N TYR A 504 1.75 -10.25 9.60
CA TYR A 504 2.53 -10.31 8.36
C TYR A 504 3.84 -9.53 8.49
N THR A 505 4.92 -10.07 7.92
CA THR A 505 6.24 -9.43 7.92
C THR A 505 6.67 -9.05 6.50
N PRO A 506 7.41 -7.94 6.30
CA PRO A 506 7.76 -7.45 4.97
C PRO A 506 8.85 -8.27 4.27
N ASP A 507 9.37 -9.31 4.92
CA ASP A 507 10.27 -10.33 4.37
C ASP A 507 9.57 -11.67 4.06
N SER A 508 8.29 -11.88 4.36
CA SER A 508 7.68 -13.22 4.21
C SER A 508 7.12 -13.51 2.80
N THR A 509 7.31 -14.74 2.31
CA THR A 509 6.61 -15.20 1.09
C THR A 509 5.10 -15.24 1.24
N TYR A 510 4.58 -15.38 2.47
CA TYR A 510 3.14 -15.36 2.76
C TYR A 510 2.54 -13.98 2.56
N THR A 511 3.34 -12.93 2.76
CA THR A 511 2.97 -11.54 2.45
C THR A 511 2.91 -11.33 0.94
N TRP A 512 3.95 -11.75 0.22
CA TRP A 512 4.23 -11.25 -1.13
C TRP A 512 3.89 -12.17 -2.29
N PHE A 513 3.68 -13.45 -2.01
CA PHE A 513 3.30 -14.46 -3.01
C PHE A 513 2.12 -15.32 -2.54
N PRO A 514 1.08 -14.78 -1.87
CA PRO A 514 0.07 -15.60 -1.18
C PRO A 514 -0.75 -16.50 -2.10
N LEU A 515 -0.84 -16.16 -3.39
CA LEU A 515 -1.52 -16.94 -4.45
C LEU A 515 -0.68 -18.12 -4.97
N MET A 516 0.55 -18.26 -4.49
CA MET A 516 1.49 -19.35 -4.77
C MET A 516 1.83 -20.06 -3.45
N THR A 517 2.00 -21.38 -3.49
CA THR A 517 2.48 -22.11 -2.31
C THR A 517 3.95 -21.78 -2.00
N PRO A 518 4.35 -21.59 -0.73
CA PRO A 518 5.74 -21.28 -0.37
C PRO A 518 6.76 -22.30 -0.91
N GLY A 519 6.39 -23.59 -0.90
CA GLY A 519 7.20 -24.66 -1.46
C GLY A 519 7.37 -24.62 -3.00
N ALA A 520 6.44 -23.99 -3.73
CA ALA A 520 6.61 -23.70 -5.15
C ALA A 520 7.47 -22.45 -5.36
N MET A 521 7.33 -21.42 -4.51
CA MET A 521 8.13 -20.20 -4.59
C MET A 521 9.60 -20.40 -4.25
N GLN A 522 9.96 -21.38 -3.42
CA GLN A 522 11.35 -21.63 -3.03
C GLN A 522 12.31 -21.91 -4.21
N PRO A 523 12.05 -22.87 -5.12
CA PRO A 523 12.89 -23.06 -6.32
C PRO A 523 12.80 -21.89 -7.30
N ILE A 524 11.65 -21.19 -7.37
CA ILE A 524 11.45 -20.02 -8.24
C ILE A 524 12.35 -18.86 -7.80
N LEU A 525 12.25 -18.44 -6.54
CA LEU A 525 13.05 -17.33 -5.99
C LEU A 525 14.54 -17.66 -5.97
N LYS A 526 14.92 -18.94 -5.85
CA LYS A 526 16.31 -19.38 -6.05
C LYS A 526 16.78 -19.12 -7.47
N ASN A 527 16.01 -19.50 -8.49
CA ASN A 527 16.36 -19.28 -9.90
C ASN A 527 16.38 -17.79 -10.28
N LEU A 528 15.57 -16.97 -9.61
CA LEU A 528 15.52 -15.51 -9.77
C LEU A 528 16.56 -14.76 -8.92
N ASN A 529 17.46 -15.46 -8.21
CA ASN A 529 18.46 -14.90 -7.29
C ASN A 529 17.87 -14.02 -6.16
N ALA A 530 16.61 -14.26 -5.79
CA ALA A 530 15.84 -13.49 -4.82
C ALA A 530 15.56 -14.26 -3.51
N ILE A 531 16.11 -15.47 -3.34
CA ILE A 531 15.83 -16.35 -2.18
C ILE A 531 16.23 -15.71 -0.84
N GLU A 532 17.36 -14.99 -0.78
CA GLU A 532 17.84 -14.31 0.43
C GLU A 532 17.01 -13.06 0.81
N LEU A 533 16.06 -12.65 -0.03
CA LEU A 533 15.14 -11.54 0.26
C LEU A 533 13.88 -11.99 1.00
N TYR A 534 13.61 -13.30 1.09
CA TYR A 534 12.32 -13.81 1.58
C TYR A 534 12.43 -15.00 2.53
N ASN A 535 11.66 -14.94 3.62
CA ASN A 535 11.44 -16.03 4.57
C ASN A 535 10.26 -16.91 4.13
N PHE A 536 10.49 -18.23 4.10
CA PHE A 536 9.53 -19.26 3.68
C PHE A 536 8.77 -19.90 4.83
N SER A 537 9.05 -19.49 6.07
CA SER A 537 8.35 -19.92 7.27
C SER A 537 7.00 -19.19 7.42
N ARG A 538 5.99 -19.85 8.00
CA ARG A 538 4.76 -19.18 8.42
C ARG A 538 5.13 -18.02 9.39
N PRO A 539 4.65 -16.78 9.16
CA PRO A 539 4.93 -15.66 10.04
C PRO A 539 4.51 -15.89 11.50
N GLY A 540 5.21 -15.24 12.43
CA GLY A 540 4.88 -15.25 13.86
C GLY A 540 4.30 -13.90 14.32
N THR A 541 3.43 -13.93 15.33
CA THR A 541 2.81 -12.74 15.90
C THR A 541 3.81 -11.82 16.59
N LYS A 542 3.83 -10.55 16.20
CA LYS A 542 4.55 -9.46 16.87
C LYS A 542 3.61 -8.72 17.82
N ASN A 543 4.06 -8.43 19.04
CA ASN A 543 3.29 -7.59 19.96
C ASN A 543 3.43 -6.10 19.57
N PRO A 544 2.36 -5.28 19.70
CA PRO A 544 2.46 -3.83 19.51
C PRO A 544 3.47 -3.19 20.48
N SER A 545 4.32 -2.29 19.98
CA SER A 545 5.28 -1.53 20.79
C SER A 545 4.56 -0.63 21.82
N PRO A 546 4.82 -0.74 23.14
CA PRO A 546 4.11 0.08 24.13
C PRO A 546 4.47 1.58 24.13
N GLU A 547 3.50 2.46 24.45
CA GLU A 547 3.66 3.93 24.54
C GLU A 547 4.04 4.38 25.97
N ILE A 548 5.31 4.76 26.17
CA ILE A 548 5.79 5.48 27.37
C ILE A 548 5.55 6.99 27.16
N LYS A 549 4.84 7.63 28.11
CA LYS A 549 4.28 8.99 27.94
C LYS A 549 4.32 9.92 29.14
N ALA A 550 4.61 9.42 30.35
CA ALA A 550 4.74 10.26 31.54
C ALA A 550 6.12 10.92 31.53
N TYR A 551 6.22 12.22 31.86
CA TYR A 551 7.48 12.97 31.70
C TYR A 551 8.68 12.30 32.38
N ARG A 552 8.51 11.84 33.62
CA ARG A 552 9.56 11.15 34.39
C ARG A 552 10.04 9.87 33.71
N ASP A 553 9.11 9.06 33.20
CA ASP A 553 9.41 7.78 32.58
C ASP A 553 10.09 7.96 31.22
N VAL A 554 9.65 8.96 30.44
CA VAL A 554 10.32 9.39 29.20
C VAL A 554 11.73 9.89 29.48
N ALA A 555 11.90 10.79 30.46
CA ALA A 555 13.22 11.31 30.86
C ALA A 555 14.17 10.19 31.35
N GLN A 556 13.64 9.20 32.08
CA GLN A 556 14.41 8.03 32.51
C GLN A 556 14.86 7.17 31.33
N VAL A 557 14.00 6.91 30.35
CA VAL A 557 14.34 6.10 29.16
C VAL A 557 15.33 6.83 28.24
N LEU A 558 15.21 8.16 28.08
CA LEU A 558 16.13 8.95 27.26
C LEU A 558 17.52 9.11 27.90
N SER A 559 17.62 9.16 29.23
CA SER A 559 18.90 9.31 29.95
C SER A 559 19.63 7.98 30.22
N LYS A 560 18.93 6.84 30.30
CA LYS A 560 19.51 5.50 30.51
C LYS A 560 20.05 4.85 29.21
N GLY A 561 21.04 5.47 28.57
CA GLY A 561 21.67 4.91 27.36
C GLY A 561 22.35 3.53 27.55
N SER A 562 22.62 3.12 28.79
CA SER A 562 23.13 1.76 29.12
C SER A 562 22.07 0.67 29.10
N ASP A 563 20.79 1.04 29.25
CA ASP A 563 19.70 0.10 29.51
C ASP A 563 18.75 0.00 28.30
N PHE A 564 18.75 1.03 27.45
CA PHE A 564 17.96 1.13 26.22
C PHE A 564 18.85 1.47 25.02
N ARG A 565 18.78 0.66 23.96
CA ARG A 565 19.39 1.01 22.66
C ARG A 565 18.40 1.69 21.73
N VAL A 566 18.92 2.42 20.77
CA VAL A 566 18.15 3.04 19.68
C VAL A 566 17.58 1.94 18.78
N SER A 567 16.26 1.90 18.56
CA SER A 567 15.62 0.79 17.82
C SER A 567 16.04 0.72 16.34
N TYR A 568 16.53 1.83 15.79
CA TYR A 568 16.98 1.98 14.40
C TYR A 568 18.30 1.25 14.10
N THR A 569 19.03 0.80 15.12
CA THR A 569 20.26 -0.03 15.01
C THR A 569 20.08 -1.22 14.06
N SER A 570 18.96 -1.93 14.21
CA SER A 570 18.58 -3.05 13.33
C SER A 570 18.43 -2.65 11.86
N ARG A 571 17.82 -1.49 11.58
CA ARG A 571 17.68 -0.96 10.21
C ARG A 571 19.03 -0.49 9.66
N ALA A 572 19.81 0.22 10.46
CA ALA A 572 21.13 0.73 10.08
C ALA A 572 22.06 -0.41 9.65
N ALA A 573 22.06 -1.54 10.38
CA ALA A 573 22.84 -2.73 10.04
C ALA A 573 22.51 -3.38 8.68
N HIS A 574 21.36 -3.05 8.06
CA HIS A 574 21.05 -3.49 6.69
C HIS A 574 21.77 -2.64 5.62
N VAL A 575 22.15 -1.40 5.92
CA VAL A 575 22.56 -0.40 4.92
C VAL A 575 23.90 0.29 5.24
N ILE A 576 24.45 0.11 6.44
CA ILE A 576 25.73 0.66 6.92
C ILE A 576 26.55 -0.48 7.51
N THR A 577 27.88 -0.45 7.32
CA THR A 577 28.81 -1.42 7.90
C THR A 577 30.00 -0.71 8.54
N GLY A 578 30.64 -1.33 9.54
CA GLY A 578 31.72 -0.73 10.31
C GLY A 578 31.26 -0.01 11.58
N LYS A 579 32.09 0.92 12.08
CA LYS A 579 31.83 1.74 13.30
C LYS A 579 31.65 3.21 12.92
N GLY A 580 31.51 4.11 13.90
CA GLY A 580 31.46 5.56 13.67
C GLY A 580 30.07 6.11 13.35
N PHE A 581 29.11 5.29 12.90
CA PHE A 581 27.74 5.75 12.67
C PHE A 581 26.95 5.90 13.99
N PHE A 582 27.38 6.86 14.80
CA PHE A 582 27.00 6.97 16.22
C PHE A 582 25.49 7.11 16.47
N ILE A 583 24.77 7.80 15.56
CA ILE A 583 23.30 8.02 15.66
C ILE A 583 22.45 6.74 15.55
N ALA A 584 23.03 5.61 15.15
CA ALA A 584 22.37 4.30 15.20
C ALA A 584 23.36 3.18 15.60
N SER A 585 24.23 3.46 16.58
CA SER A 585 25.23 2.51 17.09
C SER A 585 24.62 1.36 17.90
N ASP A 586 25.01 0.12 17.59
CA ASP A 586 24.64 -1.11 18.30
C ASP A 586 25.11 -1.14 19.77
N ASP A 587 26.21 -0.42 20.03
CA ASP A 587 26.77 -0.10 21.34
C ASP A 587 26.50 1.39 21.63
N PRO A 588 25.54 1.73 22.51
CA PRO A 588 25.22 3.12 22.83
C PRO A 588 26.36 3.88 23.53
N VAL A 589 27.17 3.18 24.35
CA VAL A 589 28.27 3.77 25.13
C VAL A 589 29.46 4.11 24.23
N ARG A 590 29.66 3.34 23.15
CA ARG A 590 30.56 3.70 22.05
C ARG A 590 29.97 4.85 21.21
N GLY A 591 28.69 4.76 20.84
CA GLY A 591 28.01 5.79 20.04
C GLY A 591 28.10 7.18 20.67
N GLN A 592 27.72 7.34 21.94
CA GLN A 592 27.80 8.60 22.68
C GLN A 592 29.23 9.17 22.73
N ARG A 593 30.25 8.31 22.78
CA ARG A 593 31.66 8.71 22.79
C ARG A 593 32.15 9.15 21.41
N GLU A 594 31.75 8.45 20.36
CA GLU A 594 32.01 8.81 18.96
C GLU A 594 31.32 10.16 18.63
N GLN A 595 30.06 10.35 19.05
CA GLN A 595 29.31 11.61 18.95
C GLN A 595 30.03 12.77 19.65
N GLN A 596 30.39 12.63 20.94
CA GLN A 596 31.07 13.68 21.69
C GLN A 596 32.43 14.03 21.07
N ALA A 597 33.22 13.06 20.64
CA ALA A 597 34.52 13.32 20.00
C ALA A 597 34.38 14.10 18.68
N MET A 598 33.33 13.83 17.90
CA MET A 598 33.02 14.59 16.67
C MET A 598 32.49 16.00 16.99
N LEU A 599 31.68 16.16 18.04
CA LEU A 599 31.18 17.45 18.52
C LEU A 599 32.33 18.34 19.04
N ASP A 600 33.24 17.78 19.85
CA ASP A 600 34.45 18.45 20.33
C ASP A 600 35.36 18.87 19.16
N ALA A 601 35.50 17.99 18.15
CA ALA A 601 36.25 18.30 16.93
C ALA A 601 35.60 19.41 16.08
N LEU A 602 34.26 19.54 16.09
CA LEU A 602 33.52 20.63 15.44
C LEU A 602 33.63 21.96 16.21
N THR A 603 33.35 21.96 17.52
CA THR A 603 33.09 23.18 18.29
C THR A 603 34.23 23.63 19.21
N GLY A 604 35.11 22.71 19.64
CA GLY A 604 36.11 22.95 20.69
C GLY A 604 37.24 23.92 20.34
N ALA A 605 37.44 24.23 19.05
CA ALA A 605 38.36 25.29 18.63
C ALA A 605 37.69 26.67 18.78
N ALA A 606 38.34 27.58 19.50
CA ALA A 606 37.78 28.90 19.85
C ALA A 606 37.18 29.66 18.64
N GLY A 607 35.94 30.14 18.80
CA GLY A 607 35.19 30.83 17.75
C GLY A 607 34.52 29.93 16.70
N SER A 608 34.61 28.59 16.82
CA SER A 608 33.96 27.69 15.84
C SER A 608 32.44 27.80 15.87
N LEU A 609 31.82 27.97 17.05
CA LEU A 609 30.37 28.17 17.15
C LEU A 609 29.91 29.47 16.48
N ASP A 610 30.69 30.55 16.63
CA ASP A 610 30.43 31.83 15.96
C ASP A 610 30.55 31.69 14.43
N LYS A 611 31.59 31.00 13.93
CA LYS A 611 31.75 30.66 12.50
C LYS A 611 30.52 29.92 11.95
N ILE A 612 30.00 28.92 12.69
CA ILE A 612 28.82 28.13 12.28
C ILE A 612 27.57 29.02 12.23
N THR A 613 27.34 29.82 13.28
CA THR A 613 26.18 30.72 13.37
C THR A 613 26.18 31.77 12.24
N GLU A 614 27.35 32.34 11.94
CA GLU A 614 27.51 33.30 10.83
C GLU A 614 27.31 32.63 9.47
N SER A 615 27.77 31.39 9.28
CA SER A 615 27.55 30.62 8.03
C SER A 615 26.05 30.38 7.77
N PHE A 616 25.30 29.93 8.79
CA PHE A 616 23.84 29.79 8.72
C PHE A 616 23.15 31.13 8.42
N TYR A 617 23.54 32.21 9.10
CA TYR A 617 22.97 33.55 8.89
C TYR A 617 23.20 34.07 7.46
N GLN A 618 24.43 33.98 6.95
CA GLN A 618 24.75 34.46 5.60
C GLN A 618 24.12 33.58 4.52
N LYS A 619 24.11 32.24 4.66
CA LYS A 619 23.45 31.36 3.68
C LYS A 619 21.94 31.55 3.65
N THR A 620 21.31 31.81 4.80
CA THR A 620 19.88 32.17 4.87
C THR A 620 19.61 33.45 4.08
N ARG A 621 20.42 34.50 4.29
CA ARG A 621 20.29 35.78 3.57
C ARG A 621 20.55 35.66 2.07
N GLU A 622 21.53 34.84 1.69
CA GLU A 622 21.86 34.55 0.28
C GLU A 622 20.65 33.94 -0.43
N LEU A 623 20.13 32.82 0.07
CA LEU A 623 19.00 32.11 -0.53
C LEU A 623 17.72 32.97 -0.55
N MET A 624 17.43 33.72 0.52
CA MET A 624 16.32 34.68 0.53
C MET A 624 16.44 35.78 -0.54
N ILE A 625 17.66 36.11 -0.98
CA ILE A 625 17.89 37.12 -2.02
C ILE A 625 17.88 36.49 -3.43
N THR A 626 18.49 35.31 -3.61
CA THR A 626 18.64 34.66 -4.93
C THR A 626 17.36 34.01 -5.41
N GLU A 627 16.63 33.32 -4.53
CA GLU A 627 15.42 32.58 -4.92
C GLU A 627 14.14 33.44 -4.82
N SER A 628 14.26 34.76 -4.53
CA SER A 628 13.11 35.66 -4.40
C SER A 628 12.67 36.32 -5.71
N TRP A 629 11.40 36.16 -6.06
CA TRP A 629 10.78 36.69 -7.28
C TRP A 629 9.87 37.91 -7.00
N ALA A 630 9.79 38.85 -7.95
CA ALA A 630 8.95 40.03 -7.84
C ALA A 630 7.50 39.78 -8.31
N CYS A 631 6.53 40.45 -7.70
CA CYS A 631 5.18 40.55 -8.25
C CYS A 631 5.17 41.51 -9.46
N VAL A 632 4.35 41.21 -10.48
CA VAL A 632 4.23 42.05 -11.69
C VAL A 632 3.78 43.46 -11.29
N GLY A 633 4.59 44.46 -11.65
CA GLY A 633 4.31 45.87 -11.35
C GLY A 633 4.53 46.29 -9.89
N GLN A 634 5.17 45.46 -9.05
CA GLN A 634 5.41 45.76 -7.63
C GLN A 634 6.89 45.66 -7.26
N THR A 635 7.30 46.40 -6.22
CA THR A 635 8.63 46.30 -5.60
C THR A 635 8.71 45.20 -4.53
N VAL A 636 7.56 44.66 -4.10
CA VAL A 636 7.49 43.53 -3.17
C VAL A 636 7.97 42.26 -3.87
N LYS A 637 8.90 41.56 -3.22
CA LYS A 637 9.32 40.22 -3.57
C LYS A 637 8.66 39.17 -2.67
N ASN A 638 8.48 37.97 -3.21
CA ASN A 638 8.07 36.77 -2.50
C ASN A 638 9.21 35.76 -2.52
N VAL A 639 9.21 34.82 -1.57
CA VAL A 639 10.11 33.66 -1.52
C VAL A 639 9.38 32.52 -0.80
N ASP A 640 9.59 31.27 -1.22
CA ASP A 640 9.12 30.11 -0.47
C ASP A 640 10.17 29.78 0.60
N ILE A 641 9.97 30.32 1.80
CA ILE A 641 10.95 30.22 2.90
C ILE A 641 11.22 28.75 3.29
N VAL A 642 10.25 27.85 3.11
CA VAL A 642 10.39 26.43 3.41
C VAL A 642 11.17 25.73 2.29
N ARG A 643 10.67 25.81 1.06
CA ARG A 643 11.18 25.06 -0.09
C ARG A 643 12.56 25.54 -0.56
N ASP A 644 12.79 26.85 -0.59
CA ASP A 644 13.93 27.47 -1.26
C ASP A 644 15.05 27.89 -0.29
N VAL A 645 14.76 28.01 1.01
CA VAL A 645 15.69 28.53 2.02
C VAL A 645 15.93 27.51 3.14
N LEU A 646 14.96 27.26 4.02
CA LEU A 646 15.16 26.46 5.23
C LEU A 646 15.54 25.00 4.92
N LYS A 647 15.00 24.42 3.83
CA LYS A 647 15.42 23.13 3.28
C LYS A 647 16.94 23.04 3.03
N TYR A 648 17.57 24.12 2.57
CA TYR A 648 18.95 24.07 2.05
C TYR A 648 20.00 24.71 2.95
N VAL A 649 19.64 25.60 3.89
CA VAL A 649 20.62 26.22 4.80
C VAL A 649 21.45 25.17 5.58
N PRO A 650 20.85 24.13 6.21
CA PRO A 650 21.62 23.09 6.88
C PRO A 650 22.42 22.22 5.91
N LEU A 651 21.87 21.94 4.72
CA LEU A 651 22.52 21.16 3.67
C LEU A 651 23.86 21.78 3.23
N TYR A 652 23.89 23.09 2.98
CA TYR A 652 25.14 23.77 2.58
C TYR A 652 26.23 23.67 3.66
N TRP A 653 25.87 23.79 4.94
CA TRP A 653 26.81 23.63 6.04
C TRP A 653 27.30 22.18 6.18
N ALA A 654 26.38 21.21 6.16
CA ALA A 654 26.70 19.80 6.26
C ALA A 654 27.58 19.31 5.09
N CYS A 655 27.43 19.88 3.90
CA CYS A 655 28.30 19.65 2.75
C CYS A 655 29.73 20.21 2.94
N GLU A 656 29.91 21.36 3.62
CA GLU A 656 31.25 21.86 3.99
C GLU A 656 31.94 20.91 4.99
N VAL A 657 31.20 20.32 5.93
CA VAL A 657 31.72 19.29 6.84
C VAL A 657 32.07 18.01 6.06
N ALA A 658 31.17 17.52 5.21
CA ALA A 658 31.35 16.28 4.46
C ALA A 658 32.39 16.36 3.33
N GLY A 659 32.71 17.57 2.83
CA GLY A 659 33.58 17.77 1.68
C GLY A 659 32.91 17.41 0.35
N ILE A 660 31.59 17.67 0.24
CA ILE A 660 30.77 17.42 -0.95
C ILE A 660 30.48 18.77 -1.64
N ARG A 661 30.68 18.87 -2.95
CA ARG A 661 30.46 20.13 -3.68
C ARG A 661 29.05 20.16 -4.30
N LEU A 662 28.25 21.13 -3.89
CA LEU A 662 26.96 21.41 -4.52
C LEU A 662 27.12 22.39 -5.68
N SER A 663 26.48 22.13 -6.81
CA SER A 663 26.34 23.08 -7.93
C SER A 663 24.89 23.15 -8.42
N LYS A 664 24.51 24.25 -9.08
CA LYS A 664 23.23 24.31 -9.83
C LYS A 664 23.35 23.67 -11.22
N ASP A 665 24.57 23.42 -11.69
CA ASP A 665 24.87 22.66 -12.91
C ASP A 665 25.25 21.20 -12.54
N PRO A 666 24.57 20.17 -13.09
CA PRO A 666 24.93 18.76 -12.85
C PRO A 666 26.37 18.38 -13.23
N ASP A 667 26.97 19.04 -14.21
CA ASP A 667 28.31 18.70 -14.73
C ASP A 667 29.46 19.39 -13.96
N ASP A 668 29.16 20.42 -13.15
CA ASP A 668 30.14 21.19 -12.34
C ASP A 668 30.06 20.90 -10.83
N GLY A 669 29.41 19.81 -10.43
CA GLY A 669 29.16 19.45 -9.03
C GLY A 669 29.46 17.99 -8.66
N ASP A 670 29.33 17.68 -7.37
CA ASP A 670 29.15 16.30 -6.92
C ASP A 670 27.65 15.93 -6.92
N TYR A 671 26.77 16.88 -6.59
CA TYR A 671 25.30 16.81 -6.66
C TYR A 671 24.68 18.21 -6.85
N THR A 672 23.40 18.27 -7.23
CA THR A 672 22.58 19.48 -7.04
C THR A 672 21.98 19.51 -5.62
N PRO A 673 21.63 20.69 -5.05
CA PRO A 673 21.05 20.78 -3.71
C PRO A 673 19.77 19.96 -3.54
N GLN A 674 18.88 19.97 -4.53
CA GLN A 674 17.67 19.15 -4.55
C GLN A 674 18.03 17.66 -4.53
N ALA A 675 18.89 17.19 -5.44
CA ALA A 675 19.22 15.77 -5.55
C ALA A 675 19.89 15.21 -4.28
N LEU A 676 20.81 15.96 -3.66
CA LEU A 676 21.41 15.51 -2.40
C LEU A 676 20.42 15.56 -1.23
N TYR A 677 19.56 16.58 -1.16
CA TYR A 677 18.54 16.63 -0.11
C TYR A 677 17.57 15.45 -0.21
N ASP A 678 17.15 15.08 -1.43
CA ASP A 678 16.23 13.96 -1.65
C ASP A 678 16.90 12.62 -1.28
N ILE A 679 18.18 12.43 -1.65
CA ILE A 679 19.00 11.30 -1.20
C ILE A 679 19.06 11.21 0.34
N LEU A 680 19.39 12.32 1.01
CA LEU A 680 19.50 12.34 2.47
C LEU A 680 18.13 12.15 3.15
N THR A 681 17.05 12.64 2.54
CA THR A 681 15.68 12.42 3.00
C THR A 681 15.28 10.96 2.90
N GLU A 682 15.60 10.27 1.79
CA GLU A 682 15.32 8.84 1.65
C GLU A 682 16.11 7.98 2.65
N ILE A 683 17.38 8.32 2.90
CA ILE A 683 18.18 7.66 3.94
C ILE A 683 17.58 7.91 5.34
N TYR A 684 17.25 9.16 5.66
CA TYR A 684 16.67 9.53 6.96
C TYR A 684 15.31 8.86 7.19
N PHE A 685 14.45 8.83 6.15
CA PHE A 685 13.15 8.17 6.16
C PHE A 685 13.28 6.67 6.42
N PHE A 686 14.20 5.97 5.72
CA PHE A 686 14.45 4.56 5.97
C PHE A 686 15.01 4.28 7.37
N LEU A 687 15.92 5.11 7.87
CA LEU A 687 16.58 4.88 9.16
C LEU A 687 15.68 5.20 10.35
N PHE A 688 15.06 6.38 10.40
CA PHE A 688 14.48 6.95 11.63
C PHE A 688 12.96 7.05 11.64
N LEU A 689 12.31 7.17 10.48
CA LEU A 689 10.86 7.40 10.40
C LEU A 689 10.05 6.10 10.34
N ASP A 690 8.79 6.16 10.73
CA ASP A 690 7.84 5.08 10.47
C ASP A 690 7.26 5.25 9.07
N PHE A 691 7.26 4.16 8.30
CA PHE A 691 6.78 4.09 6.93
C PHE A 691 5.98 2.80 6.72
N GLU A 692 5.23 2.69 5.64
CA GLU A 692 4.42 1.48 5.42
C GLU A 692 5.34 0.28 5.21
N HIS A 693 5.18 -0.80 5.99
CA HIS A 693 6.07 -1.97 5.99
C HIS A 693 6.40 -2.51 4.58
N TRP A 694 5.49 -2.36 3.62
CA TRP A 694 5.67 -2.77 2.23
C TRP A 694 6.90 -2.14 1.54
N GLN A 695 7.31 -0.95 1.98
CA GLN A 695 8.43 -0.19 1.41
C GLN A 695 9.81 -0.68 1.90
N PHE A 696 9.88 -1.57 2.91
CA PHE A 696 11.12 -1.93 3.61
C PHE A 696 12.23 -2.46 2.68
N ILE A 697 11.93 -3.46 1.86
CA ILE A 697 12.91 -4.07 0.93
C ILE A 697 13.39 -3.06 -0.13
N PRO A 698 12.53 -2.40 -0.94
CA PRO A 698 12.99 -1.48 -1.98
C PRO A 698 13.72 -0.25 -1.41
N LEU A 699 13.28 0.29 -0.26
CA LEU A 699 13.99 1.37 0.42
C LEU A 699 15.37 0.90 0.91
N SER A 700 15.47 -0.26 1.56
CA SER A 700 16.76 -0.78 2.04
C SER A 700 17.79 -0.94 0.90
N GLN A 701 17.36 -1.47 -0.24
CA GLN A 701 18.22 -1.61 -1.42
C GLN A 701 18.66 -0.25 -1.98
N LYS A 702 17.72 0.69 -2.14
CA LYS A 702 17.99 2.04 -2.64
C LYS A 702 18.92 2.83 -1.71
N VAL A 703 18.63 2.78 -0.41
CA VAL A 703 19.38 3.51 0.64
C VAL A 703 20.79 2.95 0.84
N ARG A 704 21.01 1.64 0.72
CA ARG A 704 22.38 1.09 0.65
C ARG A 704 23.15 1.69 -0.52
N GLY A 705 22.56 1.69 -1.73
CA GLY A 705 23.19 2.25 -2.92
C GLY A 705 23.47 3.77 -2.85
N HIS A 706 22.67 4.52 -2.09
CA HIS A 706 22.95 5.92 -1.76
C HIS A 706 24.12 6.07 -0.78
N ILE A 707 24.11 5.28 0.29
CA ILE A 707 25.13 5.31 1.35
C ILE A 707 26.51 4.92 0.81
N ASP A 708 26.59 3.88 -0.02
CA ASP A 708 27.83 3.46 -0.68
C ASP A 708 28.46 4.62 -1.49
N GLN A 709 27.65 5.38 -2.23
CA GLN A 709 28.10 6.56 -2.98
C GLN A 709 28.56 7.71 -2.09
N LEU A 710 27.81 8.00 -1.01
CA LEU A 710 28.17 9.07 -0.08
C LEU A 710 29.46 8.74 0.68
N LEU A 711 29.61 7.52 1.19
CA LEU A 711 30.83 7.05 1.84
C LEU A 711 32.03 7.08 0.88
N GLN A 712 31.85 6.70 -0.39
CA GLN A 712 32.90 6.81 -1.40
C GLN A 712 33.35 8.27 -1.61
N ARG A 713 32.42 9.25 -1.64
CA ARG A 713 32.81 10.68 -1.77
C ARG A 713 33.45 11.24 -0.51
N ILE A 714 32.88 10.97 0.67
CA ILE A 714 33.43 11.39 1.96
C ILE A 714 34.85 10.84 2.14
N GLY A 715 35.04 9.53 1.92
CA GLY A 715 36.35 8.88 1.97
C GLY A 715 37.35 9.46 0.96
N ASN A 716 36.90 9.84 -0.25
CA ASN A 716 37.73 10.51 -1.26
C ASN A 716 38.14 11.94 -0.89
N SER A 717 37.38 12.65 -0.05
CA SER A 717 37.76 13.97 0.45
C SER A 717 38.74 13.86 1.62
N TYR A 718 38.47 12.97 2.59
CA TYR A 718 39.30 12.85 3.80
C TYR A 718 40.61 12.07 3.57
N SER A 719 40.64 11.05 2.70
CA SER A 719 41.88 10.31 2.38
C SER A 719 42.95 11.14 1.65
N ARG A 720 42.61 12.31 1.11
CA ARG A 720 43.59 13.26 0.56
C ARG A 720 44.49 13.86 1.63
N GLY A 721 44.04 13.91 2.88
CA GLY A 721 44.86 14.38 4.02
C GLY A 721 45.92 13.37 4.50
N SER A 722 45.71 12.06 4.31
CA SER A 722 46.60 11.02 4.86
C SER A 722 47.81 10.69 3.97
N ARG A 723 47.77 11.04 2.68
CA ARG A 723 48.91 10.82 1.77
C ARG A 723 49.95 11.92 1.88
N LEU A 724 50.95 11.70 2.74
CA LEU A 724 52.24 12.40 2.76
C LEU A 724 53.06 12.17 1.47
N SER A 725 52.55 12.70 0.36
CA SER A 725 53.30 12.80 -0.89
C SER A 725 54.36 13.88 -0.78
N ILE A 726 55.60 13.56 -1.15
CA ILE A 726 56.75 14.48 -1.10
C ILE A 726 56.52 15.74 -1.98
N ALA A 727 55.63 15.66 -2.98
CA ALA A 727 55.18 16.82 -3.76
C ALA A 727 54.46 17.90 -2.93
N GLY A 728 53.85 17.52 -1.80
CA GLY A 728 53.17 18.45 -0.87
C GLY A 728 54.10 19.47 -0.21
N VAL A 729 55.40 19.17 -0.12
CA VAL A 729 56.41 20.11 0.41
C VAL A 729 56.61 21.28 -0.57
N PHE A 730 56.65 21.01 -1.88
CA PHE A 730 56.80 22.05 -2.91
C PHE A 730 55.54 22.88 -3.10
N SER A 731 54.34 22.29 -3.06
CA SER A 731 53.09 23.07 -3.15
C SER A 731 52.84 23.94 -1.91
N SER A 732 53.32 23.51 -0.73
CA SER A 732 53.30 24.33 0.49
C SER A 732 54.16 25.60 0.35
N PHE A 733 55.35 25.50 -0.23
CA PHE A 733 56.19 26.67 -0.55
C PHE A 733 55.51 27.62 -1.54
N ALA A 734 54.82 27.10 -2.55
CA ALA A 734 54.08 27.93 -3.51
C ALA A 734 52.88 28.67 -2.88
N ARG A 735 52.13 28.02 -1.97
CA ARG A 735 51.02 28.67 -1.25
C ARG A 735 51.50 29.75 -0.28
N LEU A 736 52.64 29.54 0.38
CA LEU A 736 53.22 30.52 1.32
C LEU A 736 53.58 31.85 0.65
N ILE A 737 53.92 31.83 -0.64
CA ILE A 737 54.27 33.03 -1.43
C ILE A 737 53.02 33.78 -1.93
N ASN A 738 51.91 33.08 -2.17
CA ASN A 738 50.69 33.62 -2.79
C ASN A 738 49.53 33.90 -1.80
N GLY A 739 49.78 33.90 -0.48
CA GLY A 739 48.81 34.38 0.52
C GLY A 739 47.51 33.59 0.68
N GLY A 740 47.43 32.37 0.11
CA GLY A 740 46.25 31.53 0.20
C GLY A 740 46.10 30.90 1.59
N GLY A 741 45.11 31.36 2.36
CA GLY A 741 44.70 30.72 3.61
C GLY A 741 44.20 29.29 3.41
N ARG A 742 44.15 28.52 4.50
CA ARG A 742 43.50 27.19 4.50
C ARG A 742 41.99 27.38 4.41
N ASN A 743 41.30 26.58 3.59
CA ASN A 743 39.84 26.61 3.51
C ASN A 743 39.23 26.03 4.81
N GLY A 744 37.98 26.37 5.13
CA GLY A 744 37.29 25.86 6.33
C GLY A 744 37.30 24.33 6.42
N HIS A 745 37.04 23.66 5.30
CA HIS A 745 37.17 22.21 5.16
C HIS A 745 38.60 21.68 5.45
N ASP A 746 39.67 22.37 5.01
CA ASP A 746 41.07 21.97 5.30
C ASP A 746 41.42 22.10 6.81
N GLU A 747 40.66 22.90 7.55
CA GLU A 747 40.73 23.02 9.02
C GLU A 747 39.99 21.85 9.69
N LEU A 748 38.77 21.54 9.22
CA LEU A 748 37.93 20.45 9.73
C LEU A 748 38.54 19.06 9.48
N VAL A 749 39.01 18.76 8.26
CA VAL A 749 39.70 17.50 7.93
C VAL A 749 40.89 17.28 8.87
N SER A 750 41.63 18.35 9.18
CA SER A 750 42.77 18.30 10.08
C SER A 750 42.39 18.07 11.55
N ARG A 751 41.19 18.50 11.98
CA ARG A 751 40.67 18.26 13.33
C ARG A 751 40.10 16.84 13.47
N PHE A 752 39.28 16.39 12.52
CA PHE A 752 38.73 15.03 12.56
C PHE A 752 39.78 13.94 12.38
N SER A 753 40.78 14.13 11.51
CA SER A 753 41.89 13.17 11.37
C SER A 753 42.74 13.03 12.66
N ALA A 754 42.72 14.05 13.53
CA ALA A 754 43.42 14.00 14.82
C ALA A 754 42.71 13.14 15.88
N LEU A 755 41.47 12.70 15.63
CA LEU A 755 40.75 11.75 16.49
C LEU A 755 41.31 10.32 16.42
N GLY A 756 42.12 10.01 15.40
CA GLY A 756 42.81 8.72 15.28
C GLY A 756 41.93 7.54 14.84
N TYR A 757 40.70 7.80 14.38
CA TYR A 757 39.86 6.79 13.73
C TYR A 757 40.45 6.34 12.39
N ASP A 758 40.15 5.11 11.98
CA ASP A 758 40.40 4.64 10.61
C ASP A 758 39.48 5.37 9.60
N ASN A 759 39.81 5.26 8.31
CA ASN A 759 39.09 6.00 7.26
C ASN A 759 37.59 5.64 7.18
N ASP A 760 37.22 4.39 7.46
CA ASP A 760 35.87 3.89 7.25
C ASP A 760 34.98 4.28 8.44
N THR A 761 35.50 4.10 9.67
CA THR A 761 34.93 4.66 10.90
C THR A 761 34.75 6.17 10.78
N LEU A 762 35.76 6.90 10.30
CA LEU A 762 35.67 8.35 10.12
C LEU A 762 34.63 8.74 9.06
N ALA A 763 34.59 8.06 7.92
CA ALA A 763 33.60 8.33 6.87
C ALA A 763 32.17 8.10 7.36
N ASN A 764 31.93 7.04 8.15
CA ASN A 764 30.66 6.79 8.82
C ASN A 764 30.30 7.87 9.84
N SER A 765 31.26 8.36 10.65
CA SER A 765 31.02 9.48 11.59
C SER A 765 30.64 10.78 10.87
N ILE A 766 31.23 11.04 9.70
CA ILE A 766 30.89 12.20 8.87
C ILE A 766 29.53 12.02 8.19
N LEU A 767 29.21 10.80 7.75
CA LEU A 767 27.88 10.46 7.21
C LEU A 767 26.78 10.62 8.27
N ALA A 768 27.05 10.25 9.53
CA ALA A 768 26.14 10.49 10.65
C ALA A 768 25.86 11.99 10.86
N ILE A 769 26.89 12.84 10.80
CA ILE A 769 26.70 14.31 10.81
C ILE A 769 25.87 14.74 9.60
N LEU A 770 26.20 14.30 8.39
CA LEU A 770 25.52 14.71 7.15
C LEU A 770 24.03 14.36 7.14
N ILE A 771 23.65 13.17 7.61
CA ILE A 771 22.25 12.74 7.68
C ILE A 771 21.50 13.44 8.83
N GLY A 772 22.10 13.47 10.02
CA GLY A 772 21.47 14.11 11.18
C GLY A 772 21.26 15.61 10.96
N SER A 773 22.33 16.33 10.64
CA SER A 773 22.33 17.80 10.57
C SER A 773 21.58 18.43 9.39
N THR A 774 20.90 17.62 8.56
CA THR A 774 20.15 18.12 7.40
C THR A 774 18.64 18.00 7.57
N VAL A 775 18.08 16.80 7.57
CA VAL A 775 16.62 16.59 7.49
C VAL A 775 15.91 17.07 8.77
N ASP A 776 16.38 16.61 9.95
CA ASP A 776 15.88 17.03 11.27
C ASP A 776 16.04 18.54 11.48
N MET A 777 17.23 19.09 11.20
CA MET A 777 17.50 20.53 11.31
C MET A 777 16.57 21.36 10.43
N SER A 778 16.37 20.97 9.16
CA SER A 778 15.49 21.68 8.23
C SER A 778 14.05 21.67 8.71
N GLN A 779 13.56 20.53 9.24
CA GLN A 779 12.21 20.44 9.79
C GLN A 779 12.07 21.29 11.07
N ALA A 780 13.01 21.20 12.01
CA ALA A 780 13.01 22.00 13.24
C ALA A 780 13.01 23.52 12.95
N LEU A 781 13.79 23.97 11.96
CA LEU A 781 13.78 25.37 11.51
C LEU A 781 12.41 25.79 10.95
N VAL A 782 11.73 24.92 10.20
CA VAL A 782 10.38 25.17 9.67
C VAL A 782 9.36 25.29 10.80
N HIS A 783 9.37 24.39 11.78
CA HIS A 783 8.46 24.42 12.94
C HIS A 783 8.65 25.70 13.79
N VAL A 784 9.90 26.12 14.01
CA VAL A 784 10.25 27.37 14.71
C VAL A 784 9.75 28.61 13.96
N VAL A 785 9.90 28.65 12.63
CA VAL A 785 9.40 29.77 11.82
C VAL A 785 7.88 29.78 11.78
N ASN A 786 7.23 28.63 11.55
CA ASN A 786 5.78 28.47 11.54
C ASN A 786 5.14 28.97 12.86
N SER A 787 5.75 28.64 13.99
CA SER A 787 5.30 29.05 15.33
C SER A 787 5.25 30.57 15.55
N TYR A 788 6.03 31.36 14.81
CA TYR A 788 6.23 32.80 15.10
C TYR A 788 6.11 33.75 13.91
N LEU A 789 5.92 33.23 12.69
CA LEU A 789 5.73 34.02 11.47
C LEU A 789 4.55 35.01 11.62
N ASP A 790 3.43 34.53 12.16
CA ASP A 790 2.27 35.35 12.49
C ASP A 790 2.45 36.12 13.80
N SER A 791 3.28 37.15 13.69
CA SER A 791 3.16 38.37 14.49
C SER A 791 3.57 38.34 15.97
N ASN A 792 4.34 37.35 16.43
CA ASN A 792 4.88 37.29 17.79
C ASN A 792 5.56 38.62 18.23
N SER A 793 5.15 39.15 19.38
CA SER A 793 5.58 40.46 19.89
C SER A 793 7.03 40.50 20.37
N LEU A 794 7.54 39.40 20.94
CA LEU A 794 8.93 39.27 21.38
C LEU A 794 9.87 39.20 20.18
N VAL A 795 9.52 38.43 19.15
CA VAL A 795 10.27 38.35 17.89
C VAL A 795 10.32 39.71 17.20
N LYS A 796 9.19 40.42 17.10
CA LYS A 796 9.14 41.82 16.60
C LYS A 796 10.01 42.78 17.44
N SER A 797 10.07 42.60 18.76
CA SER A 797 10.91 43.42 19.64
C SER A 797 12.41 43.10 19.50
N ALA A 798 12.78 41.86 19.19
CA ALA A 798 14.16 41.47 18.92
C ALA A 798 14.64 42.00 17.56
N ILE A 799 13.85 41.82 16.50
CA ILE A 799 14.20 42.23 15.13
C ILE A 799 14.37 43.75 15.01
N SER A 800 13.50 44.54 15.65
CA SER A 800 13.53 46.02 15.55
C SER A 800 14.77 46.68 16.16
N LYS A 801 15.58 45.96 16.94
CA LYS A 801 16.82 46.47 17.56
C LYS A 801 18.04 46.45 16.63
N GLY A 802 17.99 45.74 15.50
CA GLY A 802 19.07 45.65 14.51
C GLY A 802 20.32 44.85 14.94
N LYS A 803 20.64 44.81 16.24
CA LYS A 803 21.64 43.91 16.83
C LYS A 803 21.10 43.33 18.14
N LEU A 804 21.15 42.01 18.27
CA LEU A 804 20.71 41.29 19.46
C LEU A 804 21.70 41.51 20.62
N SER A 805 21.20 41.82 21.81
CA SER A 805 21.98 41.71 23.06
C SER A 805 22.03 40.26 23.56
N ALA A 806 22.86 39.97 24.56
CA ALA A 806 22.89 38.65 25.20
C ALA A 806 21.52 38.25 25.79
N GLN A 807 20.72 39.22 26.26
CA GLN A 807 19.36 38.98 26.75
C GLN A 807 18.39 38.66 25.59
N ASP A 808 18.54 39.33 24.44
CA ASP A 808 17.75 39.01 23.26
C ASP A 808 18.12 37.62 22.71
N GLN A 809 19.40 37.27 22.66
CA GLN A 809 19.88 35.93 22.29
C GLN A 809 19.32 34.84 23.21
N ALA A 810 19.38 35.05 24.53
CA ALA A 810 18.79 34.12 25.50
C ALA A 810 17.26 33.98 25.33
N THR A 811 16.57 35.08 25.01
CA THR A 811 15.12 35.07 24.75
C THR A 811 14.80 34.33 23.44
N MET A 812 15.58 34.54 22.38
CA MET A 812 15.42 33.82 21.11
C MET A 812 15.69 32.32 21.28
N GLN A 813 16.70 31.92 22.05
CA GLN A 813 16.93 30.50 22.38
C GLN A 813 15.73 29.90 23.14
N GLY A 814 15.16 30.64 24.09
CA GLY A 814 13.95 30.22 24.81
C GLY A 814 12.73 30.06 23.90
N LEU A 815 12.58 30.93 22.90
CA LEU A 815 11.52 30.80 21.89
C LEU A 815 11.73 29.57 20.99
N VAL A 816 12.96 29.29 20.54
CA VAL A 816 13.28 28.06 19.80
C VAL A 816 12.92 26.81 20.61
N LEU A 817 13.27 26.78 21.90
CA LEU A 817 12.96 25.67 22.80
C LEU A 817 11.45 25.52 23.04
N GLU A 818 10.69 26.61 23.21
CA GLU A 818 9.24 26.54 23.37
C GLU A 818 8.50 26.12 22.10
N ALA A 819 8.95 26.58 20.92
CA ALA A 819 8.39 26.14 19.65
C ALA A 819 8.59 24.63 19.44
N LEU A 820 9.83 24.14 19.60
CA LEU A 820 10.14 22.70 19.45
C LEU A 820 9.60 21.84 20.61
N ARG A 821 9.18 22.44 21.73
CA ARG A 821 8.45 21.75 22.79
C ARG A 821 6.98 21.51 22.41
N LEU A 822 6.33 22.53 21.83
CA LEU A 822 4.91 22.51 21.44
C LEU A 822 4.68 21.77 20.12
N ASP A 823 5.58 21.94 19.17
CA ASP A 823 5.56 21.37 17.82
C ASP A 823 6.95 20.77 17.48
N PRO A 824 7.34 19.64 18.10
CA PRO A 824 8.62 18.99 17.82
C PRO A 824 8.62 18.38 16.41
N ALA A 825 9.80 18.33 15.77
CA ALA A 825 9.97 17.68 14.46
C ALA A 825 9.45 16.22 14.45
N PHE A 826 9.61 15.50 15.57
CA PHE A 826 9.07 14.15 15.76
C PHE A 826 8.34 14.05 17.09
N ARG A 827 7.18 13.36 17.08
CA ARG A 827 6.37 13.13 18.30
C ARG A 827 7.15 12.39 19.39
N GLY A 828 8.09 11.54 19.02
CA GLY A 828 8.80 10.65 19.92
C GLY A 828 9.82 9.79 19.19
N VAL A 829 10.47 8.89 19.94
CA VAL A 829 11.53 7.99 19.43
C VAL A 829 11.28 6.55 19.84
N TYR A 830 11.80 5.59 19.07
CA TYR A 830 11.78 4.19 19.46
C TYR A 830 13.03 3.78 20.23
N ARG A 831 12.82 2.98 21.28
CA ARG A 831 13.86 2.39 22.11
C ARG A 831 13.63 0.89 22.24
N GLU A 832 14.70 0.15 22.46
CA GLU A 832 14.65 -1.29 22.68
C GLU A 832 15.36 -1.63 24.00
N ALA A 833 14.69 -2.35 24.89
CA ALA A 833 15.20 -2.68 26.21
C ALA A 833 16.32 -3.74 26.12
N ILE A 834 17.54 -3.41 26.56
CA ILE A 834 18.73 -4.28 26.46
C ILE A 834 18.61 -5.48 27.43
N SER A 835 17.83 -5.32 28.50
CA SER A 835 17.45 -6.35 29.47
C SER A 835 15.99 -6.16 29.90
N ALA A 836 15.44 -7.08 30.70
CA ALA A 836 14.12 -6.89 31.27
C ALA A 836 14.17 -5.86 32.44
N ASP A 837 13.46 -4.75 32.30
CA ASP A 837 13.39 -3.63 33.28
C ASP A 837 11.93 -3.24 33.55
N LYS A 838 11.71 -2.32 34.50
CA LYS A 838 10.40 -1.73 34.80
C LYS A 838 10.43 -0.21 34.72
N ILE A 839 9.62 0.35 33.81
CA ILE A 839 9.45 1.79 33.60
C ILE A 839 8.06 2.18 34.11
N GLY A 840 7.97 3.08 35.09
CA GLY A 840 6.72 3.44 35.75
C GLY A 840 5.99 2.21 36.31
N GLN A 841 4.79 1.94 35.80
CA GLN A 841 4.04 0.71 36.10
C GLN A 841 4.31 -0.44 35.11
N GLN A 842 4.93 -0.16 33.96
CA GLN A 842 5.10 -1.08 32.85
C GLN A 842 6.33 -1.97 33.00
N SER A 843 6.14 -3.28 32.88
CA SER A 843 7.22 -4.27 32.87
C SER A 843 7.61 -4.57 31.43
N LEU A 844 8.90 -4.52 31.11
CA LEU A 844 9.45 -4.73 29.77
C LEU A 844 10.26 -6.03 29.72
N LYS A 845 10.18 -6.74 28.60
CA LYS A 845 11.02 -7.90 28.28
C LYS A 845 12.32 -7.44 27.63
N GLN A 846 13.34 -8.29 27.69
CA GLN A 846 14.55 -8.08 26.89
C GLN A 846 14.22 -8.08 25.39
N ASN A 847 14.83 -7.16 24.64
CA ASN A 847 14.58 -6.87 23.23
C ASN A 847 13.14 -6.38 22.92
N GLU A 848 12.38 -5.91 23.91
CA GLU A 848 11.05 -5.32 23.68
C GLU A 848 11.20 -3.87 23.20
N THR A 849 10.56 -3.55 22.07
CA THR A 849 10.53 -2.20 21.49
C THR A 849 9.43 -1.37 22.15
N ILE A 850 9.77 -0.17 22.62
CA ILE A 850 8.84 0.84 23.16
C ILE A 850 8.88 2.11 22.31
N PHE A 851 7.74 2.81 22.24
CA PHE A 851 7.66 4.17 21.73
C PHE A 851 7.71 5.16 22.91
N VAL A 852 8.56 6.18 22.79
CA VAL A 852 8.81 7.19 23.82
C VAL A 852 8.22 8.52 23.35
N ASP A 853 7.03 8.86 23.84
CA ASP A 853 6.23 10.00 23.39
C ASP A 853 6.69 11.32 24.01
N ILE A 854 7.69 11.93 23.37
CA ILE A 854 8.33 13.18 23.80
C ILE A 854 7.34 14.35 23.75
N ALA A 855 6.51 14.47 22.71
CA ALA A 855 5.55 15.57 22.57
C ALA A 855 4.53 15.57 23.72
N LYS A 856 4.06 14.38 24.13
CA LYS A 856 3.11 14.22 25.23
C LYS A 856 3.73 14.49 26.60
N ALA A 857 4.99 14.06 26.80
CA ALA A 857 5.78 14.43 27.97
C ALA A 857 6.10 15.94 28.03
N ASN A 858 6.33 16.58 26.89
CA ASN A 858 6.54 18.03 26.75
C ASN A 858 5.28 18.89 27.05
N MET A 859 4.14 18.24 27.25
CA MET A 859 2.87 18.85 27.67
C MET A 859 2.44 18.46 29.10
N ASP A 860 3.28 17.73 29.83
CA ASP A 860 3.05 17.36 31.23
C ASP A 860 3.05 18.62 32.13
N PRO A 861 1.97 18.94 32.86
CA PRO A 861 1.86 20.17 33.62
C PRO A 861 2.72 20.21 34.89
N GLU A 862 3.20 19.05 35.41
CA GLU A 862 4.17 19.03 36.52
C GLU A 862 5.55 19.43 36.03
N ALA A 863 5.93 18.99 34.82
CA ALA A 863 7.18 19.34 34.16
C ALA A 863 7.14 20.69 33.44
N PHE A 864 5.97 21.15 32.99
CA PHE A 864 5.78 22.40 32.26
C PHE A 864 4.52 23.14 32.76
N PRO A 865 4.61 23.90 33.86
CA PRO A 865 3.51 24.74 34.33
C PRO A 865 3.02 25.68 33.23
N GLU A 866 1.71 25.76 33.01
CA GLU A 866 1.12 26.33 31.78
C GLU A 866 1.72 25.69 30.49
N PRO A 867 1.44 24.40 30.19
CA PRO A 867 2.13 23.69 29.11
C PRO A 867 1.80 24.27 27.73
N THR A 868 0.62 24.86 27.54
CA THR A 868 0.21 25.54 26.29
C THR A 868 0.77 26.96 26.14
N SER A 869 1.34 27.57 27.19
CA SER A 869 1.90 28.92 27.14
C SER A 869 3.34 28.90 26.62
N VAL A 870 3.68 29.83 25.72
CA VAL A 870 5.07 30.05 25.27
C VAL A 870 5.80 30.92 26.30
N LEU A 871 6.67 30.29 27.11
CA LEU A 871 7.45 30.95 28.15
C LEU A 871 8.97 30.80 27.89
N PRO A 872 9.64 31.77 27.22
CA PRO A 872 11.05 31.64 26.81
C PRO A 872 12.07 31.73 27.96
N ASN A 873 11.61 31.79 29.21
CA ASN A 873 12.43 31.90 30.41
C ASN A 873 12.23 30.74 31.41
N ARG A 874 11.67 29.60 30.97
CA ARG A 874 11.59 28.38 31.79
C ARG A 874 12.99 27.95 32.25
N THR A 875 13.11 27.57 33.52
CA THR A 875 14.36 27.08 34.13
C THR A 875 14.07 25.91 35.07
N PRO A 876 14.99 24.93 35.24
CA PRO A 876 16.26 24.79 34.52
C PRO A 876 16.03 24.31 33.05
N LYS A 877 17.07 24.35 32.21
CA LYS A 877 16.98 24.09 30.75
C LYS A 877 17.07 22.60 30.37
N ASP A 878 17.60 21.77 31.24
CA ASP A 878 17.61 20.31 31.16
C ASP A 878 16.21 19.68 31.28
N ARG A 879 15.16 20.46 31.58
CA ARG A 879 13.77 19.98 31.51
C ARG A 879 13.24 19.74 30.09
N TYR A 880 13.86 20.34 29.07
CA TYR A 880 13.42 20.16 27.69
C TYR A 880 13.90 18.79 27.19
N LEU A 881 12.95 17.93 26.85
CA LEU A 881 13.24 16.56 26.42
C LEU A 881 13.68 16.54 24.95
N ILE A 882 14.77 15.83 24.68
CA ILE A 882 15.45 15.80 23.38
C ILE A 882 15.47 14.34 22.89
N GLY A 883 15.15 14.13 21.61
CA GLY A 883 15.11 12.81 20.97
C GLY A 883 16.46 12.41 20.37
N ASP A 884 16.43 11.58 19.33
CA ASP A 884 17.58 11.30 18.46
C ASP A 884 17.59 12.37 17.36
N GLY A 885 18.65 13.18 17.27
CA GLY A 885 18.70 14.28 16.31
C GLY A 885 19.79 15.32 16.59
N VAL A 886 19.79 16.42 15.83
CA VAL A 886 20.73 17.56 15.96
C VAL A 886 20.35 18.53 17.09
N SER A 887 19.30 18.20 17.83
CA SER A 887 18.90 18.89 19.05
C SER A 887 19.72 18.49 20.28
N GLN A 888 20.61 17.47 20.17
CA GLN A 888 21.62 17.09 21.17
C GLN A 888 22.94 17.85 20.98
#